data_AF-W0V430-F1
#
_entry.id   AF-W0V430-F1
#
_cell.length_a   1.000
_cell.length_b   1.000
_cell.length_c   1.000
_cell.angle_alpha   90.00
_cell.angle_beta   90.00
_cell.angle_gamma   90.00
#
_symmetry.space_group_name_H-M   'P 1'
#
loop_
_entity.id
_entity.type
_entity.pdbx_description
1 polymer ?
#
loop_
_entity_poly.entity_id
_entity_poly.type
_entity_poly.pdbx_seq_one_letter_code
_entity_poly.pdbx_strand_id
1 'polypeptide(L)'
;MIRTALHNLARYRRAWRRFGNLRAGAPRIARAPVGLHFPATPMSWLAAAALAGGVAGAVLIAGHARHLEAAAATLPGDARAAIVYQPVLPGATFDVPERPGLSLDLRQGGALLVASGMRFQQAVRVDLCSQLLDPARPRLSPLRLGYRYDDVQRWVARSQASSAPLALRNVLLVAGERQAAMPEIQIGGMALADFSQPLQLDWRSTQGNARWVSDASLGQIVDAPRAQVALRQQGWLLWGDASRQSALRITRRGSAACPQAGELLLQMVHAPQDNEAVKPARALVQAFPAQGQPVAGYLAAGSYQVPAAPRNSLEDQALFNDLQAHGLLRWSAGGGIDLVPRDLALWRAAPAAARAADLGVWDGVPLDQATLKLIKRLYQQADGAYVRQQIDIFNDELRLLAWRFKSGSTAPWSASRHGALATPIPAMPVAASRLFADLPQGWAPWQRVAGWPQGKLRLALAEPAGGAEQFELMLIGRPLAVSGARLHAMPACGGRACPAPDSAQILTLTALPGARAIELDIAALDASTLRGQKDQSYRHLRVAGGKLAWQALDNNGAPNARPRAPSPVLLQDRTGTLLWADGLPTRAASDAGLGPLLGLGSDHGNSVAGMLGRLPLPSTGRLSLDLPLQTLSQRVLDCIGLRRGRWDGKQCSGGQGVPDGRRAGLVFLDAENGDILAAAGAGGAPVSAANWREVRDFDQANPARSPLRLPALQHDGGAHQSPGSTFKIISALGLETAARTDSRIDALLGGLPLAAINGMARQRGFGFQTDAATYPYMPANGKLAHITNYREQSLDRRAQDGRLGLAQALTYSLNTWFAWTAELSDRSLFGRPDGGAPDLQALDPEALDALRPIAAAAHTLGFEQPVRLDGGLLPADFAWAGWDALQATPSHIDTIHTRHELRQMAIGLRMQTTPLQMALASAAIGQGRIVAPRLLLALDGRDSKVPEPRPLDVRLDRIRAGMKGVVETGTGAGAFGGALLAPLRRGLYGKTGTAPSSVTLPDGAKREVNTVWFTGWLEPGSMPGQAHRIAVAAFVSHSDGSGGQHAAPVVAAVLSSLLTQSNEKRGK
;
A
#
# COMPACT_ATOMS: atom_id res chain seq x y z
N MET A 1 25.57 -5.51 34.71
CA MET A 1 25.13 -4.09 34.60
C MET A 1 25.29 -3.29 35.89
N ILE A 2 24.83 -3.76 37.06
CA ILE A 2 24.93 -3.01 38.34
C ILE A 2 26.38 -2.75 38.78
N ARG A 3 27.31 -3.70 38.56
CA ARG A 3 28.75 -3.52 38.85
C ARG A 3 29.43 -2.43 38.00
N THR A 4 29.02 -2.28 36.75
CA THR A 4 29.54 -1.27 35.81
C THR A 4 28.98 0.11 36.13
N ALA A 5 27.72 0.18 36.54
CA ALA A 5 27.09 1.40 37.05
C ALA A 5 27.74 1.88 38.37
N LEU A 6 28.04 0.95 39.30
CA LEU A 6 28.75 1.25 40.56
C LEU A 6 30.21 1.69 40.32
N HIS A 7 30.89 1.13 39.32
CA HIS A 7 32.24 1.56 38.95
C HIS A 7 32.25 2.98 38.36
N ASN A 8 31.28 3.32 37.52
CA ASN A 8 31.14 4.66 36.96
C ASN A 8 30.71 5.70 38.00
N LEU A 9 29.84 5.34 38.96
CA LEU A 9 29.49 6.15 40.13
C LEU A 9 30.68 6.39 41.07
N ALA A 10 31.56 5.39 41.27
CA ALA A 10 32.78 5.54 42.05
C ALA A 10 33.84 6.41 41.35
N ARG A 11 33.84 6.45 40.01
CA ARG A 11 34.71 7.31 39.20
C ARG A 11 34.21 8.76 39.19
N TYR A 12 32.90 8.97 39.07
CA TYR A 12 32.26 10.29 39.19
C TYR A 12 32.40 10.88 40.60
N ARG A 13 32.22 10.06 41.66
CA ARG A 13 32.45 10.51 43.05
C ARG A 13 33.91 10.86 43.33
N ARG A 14 34.88 10.19 42.71
CA ARG A 14 36.31 10.55 42.80
C ARG A 14 36.65 11.84 42.04
N ALA A 15 36.03 12.08 40.89
CA ALA A 15 36.18 13.33 40.15
C ALA A 15 35.55 14.52 40.90
N TRP A 16 34.37 14.34 41.50
CA TRP A 16 33.70 15.35 42.32
C TRP A 16 34.45 15.66 43.64
N ARG A 17 35.04 14.66 44.30
CA ARG A 17 35.89 14.89 45.50
C ARG A 17 37.18 15.64 45.15
N ARG A 18 37.76 15.43 43.96
CA ARG A 18 38.91 16.23 43.49
C ARG A 18 38.54 17.68 43.17
N PHE A 19 37.32 17.93 42.69
CA PHE A 19 36.83 19.28 42.43
C PHE A 19 36.41 20.03 43.71
N GLY A 20 35.88 19.31 44.71
CA GLY A 20 35.54 19.84 46.03
C GLY A 20 36.76 20.18 46.89
N ASN A 21 37.83 19.37 46.84
CA ASN A 21 39.06 19.63 47.60
C ASN A 21 39.90 20.79 47.03
N LEU A 22 39.61 21.25 45.80
CA LEU A 22 40.21 22.46 45.23
C LEU A 22 39.42 23.75 45.57
N ARG A 23 38.25 23.63 46.21
CA ARG A 23 37.44 24.76 46.72
C ARG A 23 37.43 24.92 48.24
N ALA A 24 38.03 24.00 48.99
CA ALA A 24 38.12 24.04 50.45
C ALA A 24 39.59 24.24 50.90
N GLY A 25 40.12 25.42 50.62
CA GLY A 25 41.50 25.77 50.98
C GLY A 25 41.81 27.24 50.77
N ALA A 26 40.90 28.14 51.14
CA ALA A 26 41.21 29.56 51.29
C ALA A 26 40.38 30.15 52.44
N PRO A 27 41.02 30.61 53.54
CA PRO A 27 40.33 31.25 54.65
C PRO A 27 39.88 32.67 54.28
N ARG A 28 38.76 33.10 54.84
CA ARG A 28 38.36 34.52 54.86
C ARG A 28 39.44 35.31 55.62
N ILE A 29 40.13 36.21 54.94
CA ILE A 29 40.93 37.28 55.57
C ILE A 29 40.42 38.61 55.05
N ALA A 30 40.22 39.52 56.02
CA ALA A 30 39.69 40.85 55.86
C ALA A 30 40.62 41.78 55.05
N ARG A 31 40.02 42.85 54.54
CA ARG A 31 40.66 43.94 53.79
C ARG A 31 41.85 44.53 54.55
N ALA A 32 43.01 44.54 53.91
CA ALA A 32 44.09 45.51 54.09
C ALA A 32 44.70 45.81 52.71
N PRO A 33 45.11 47.06 52.42
CA PRO A 33 45.53 47.46 51.09
C PRO A 33 46.96 46.98 50.85
N VAL A 34 47.16 46.15 49.83
CA VAL A 34 48.49 45.80 49.34
C VAL A 34 48.54 46.17 47.87
N GLY A 35 49.28 47.23 47.57
CA GLY A 35 49.63 47.59 46.21
C GLY A 35 50.49 46.47 45.60
N LEU A 36 50.06 45.94 44.46
CA LEU A 36 50.83 45.00 43.66
C LEU A 36 51.07 45.64 42.29
N HIS A 37 52.31 46.11 42.13
CA HIS A 37 52.90 46.39 40.83
C HIS A 37 52.94 45.08 40.03
N PHE A 38 52.30 45.06 38.86
CA PHE A 38 52.49 44.01 37.87
C PHE A 38 53.79 44.30 37.11
N PRO A 39 54.83 43.45 37.16
CA PRO A 39 55.91 43.56 36.20
C PRO A 39 55.33 43.15 34.84
N ALA A 40 55.29 44.12 33.92
CA ALA A 40 54.87 43.93 32.55
C ALA A 40 55.85 42.98 31.85
N THR A 41 55.54 41.68 31.86
CA THR A 41 56.22 40.71 31.00
C THR A 41 55.36 40.47 29.75
N PRO A 42 55.99 40.33 28.56
CA PRO A 42 55.28 40.22 27.28
C PRO A 42 54.30 39.03 27.19
N MET A 43 54.44 38.04 28.05
CA MET A 43 53.52 36.89 28.14
C MET A 43 52.13 37.24 28.70
N SER A 44 52.05 38.24 29.58
CA SER A 44 50.78 38.69 30.17
C SER A 44 49.89 39.43 29.15
N TRP A 45 50.51 40.16 28.23
CA TRP A 45 49.83 40.81 27.10
C TRP A 45 49.33 39.80 26.07
N LEU A 46 50.09 38.73 25.81
CA LEU A 46 49.65 37.64 24.92
C LEU A 46 48.45 36.87 25.49
N ALA A 47 48.44 36.59 26.79
CA ALA A 47 47.32 35.93 27.45
C ALA A 47 46.06 36.82 27.45
N ALA A 48 46.21 38.12 27.72
CA ALA A 48 45.11 39.08 27.65
C ALA A 48 44.58 39.25 26.22
N ALA A 49 45.45 39.30 25.21
CA ALA A 49 45.08 39.37 23.80
C ALA A 49 44.36 38.10 23.31
N ALA A 50 44.81 36.92 23.76
CA ALA A 50 44.14 35.64 23.44
C ALA A 50 42.74 35.56 24.08
N LEU A 51 42.59 36.05 25.32
CA LEU A 51 41.30 36.07 26.01
C LEU A 51 40.34 37.10 25.37
N ALA A 52 40.85 38.28 25.02
CA ALA A 52 40.09 39.28 24.28
C ALA A 52 39.69 38.79 22.88
N GLY A 53 40.58 38.08 22.18
CA GLY A 53 40.29 37.43 20.90
C GLY A 53 39.24 36.32 21.01
N GLY A 54 39.29 35.52 22.08
CA GLY A 54 38.27 34.50 22.37
C GLY A 54 36.89 35.09 22.66
N VAL A 55 36.83 36.18 23.43
CA VAL A 55 35.57 36.89 23.73
C VAL A 55 35.03 37.61 22.49
N ALA A 56 35.88 38.29 21.73
CA ALA A 56 35.49 38.93 20.48
C ALA A 56 34.97 37.92 19.44
N GLY A 57 35.63 36.75 19.34
CA GLY A 57 35.17 35.63 18.51
C GLY A 57 33.81 35.08 18.96
N ALA A 58 33.59 34.92 20.26
CA ALA A 58 32.31 34.46 20.80
C ALA A 58 31.17 35.47 20.55
N VAL A 59 31.46 36.77 20.67
CA VAL A 59 30.51 37.85 20.37
C VAL A 59 30.19 37.93 18.88
N LEU A 60 31.20 37.74 18.00
CA LEU A 60 31.01 37.67 16.56
C LEU A 60 30.17 36.46 16.16
N ILE A 61 30.43 35.29 16.73
CA ILE A 61 29.64 34.07 16.47
C ILE A 61 28.21 34.22 16.97
N ALA A 62 28.00 34.75 18.18
CA ALA A 62 26.66 34.99 18.73
C ALA A 62 25.91 36.09 17.95
N GLY A 63 26.62 37.13 17.50
CA GLY A 63 26.08 38.19 16.66
C GLY A 63 25.71 37.69 15.27
N HIS A 64 26.55 36.86 14.66
CA HIS A 64 26.27 36.27 13.35
C HIS A 64 25.14 35.22 13.43
N ALA A 65 25.07 34.42 14.50
CA ALA A 65 23.97 33.51 14.76
C ALA A 65 22.64 34.25 14.94
N ARG A 66 22.63 35.36 15.71
CA ARG A 66 21.46 36.23 15.86
C ARG A 66 21.11 36.98 14.58
N HIS A 67 22.08 37.36 13.77
CA HIS A 67 21.85 37.98 12.46
C HIS A 67 21.32 36.96 11.45
N LEU A 68 21.73 35.70 11.50
CA LEU A 68 21.17 34.61 10.71
C LEU A 68 19.75 34.24 11.18
N GLU A 69 19.47 34.27 12.48
CA GLU A 69 18.11 34.16 13.03
C GLU A 69 17.22 35.34 12.63
N ALA A 70 17.72 36.57 12.69
CA ALA A 70 16.99 37.77 12.31
C ALA A 70 16.79 37.87 10.79
N ALA A 71 17.76 37.46 9.97
CA ALA A 71 17.63 37.35 8.53
C ALA A 71 16.75 36.17 8.10
N ALA A 72 16.60 35.14 8.95
CA ALA A 72 15.64 34.06 8.76
C ALA A 72 14.22 34.42 9.24
N ALA A 73 14.06 35.47 10.05
CA ALA A 73 12.80 35.84 10.71
C ALA A 73 11.90 36.81 9.92
N THR A 74 12.26 37.21 8.69
CA THR A 74 11.48 38.21 7.91
C THR A 74 10.92 37.72 6.58
N LEU A 75 10.73 36.40 6.40
CA LEU A 75 9.86 35.89 5.34
C LEU A 75 8.92 34.84 5.95
N PRO A 76 7.59 35.01 5.85
CA PRO A 76 6.67 33.92 6.19
C PRO A 76 7.12 32.65 5.45
N GLY A 77 7.01 31.49 6.10
CA GLY A 77 7.56 30.20 5.62
C GLY A 77 7.16 29.77 4.21
N ASP A 78 6.22 30.48 3.57
CA ASP A 78 5.58 30.23 2.29
C ASP A 78 6.39 30.66 1.05
N ALA A 79 7.27 31.68 1.14
CA ALA A 79 8.12 32.07 -0.01
C ALA A 79 9.09 30.96 -0.45
N ARG A 80 9.43 30.02 0.46
CA ARG A 80 10.26 28.85 0.13
C ARG A 80 9.49 27.81 -0.68
N ALA A 81 8.18 27.72 -0.55
CA ALA A 81 7.38 26.69 -1.18
C ALA A 81 7.18 26.93 -2.69
N ALA A 82 7.21 28.20 -3.13
CA ALA A 82 7.10 28.57 -4.54
C ALA A 82 8.39 28.34 -5.36
N ILE A 83 9.51 27.98 -4.73
CA ILE A 83 10.79 27.81 -5.42
C ILE A 83 10.78 26.73 -6.50
N VAL A 84 9.93 25.70 -6.32
CA VAL A 84 9.81 24.59 -7.27
C VAL A 84 9.38 25.09 -8.66
N TYR A 85 8.68 26.22 -8.74
CA TYR A 85 8.22 26.83 -9.99
C TYR A 85 9.27 27.74 -10.65
N GLN A 86 10.40 28.05 -9.98
CA GLN A 86 11.44 28.94 -10.51
C GLN A 86 11.99 28.52 -11.88
N PRO A 87 12.25 27.22 -12.16
CA PRO A 87 12.76 26.80 -13.46
C PRO A 87 11.78 27.01 -14.62
N VAL A 88 10.48 27.20 -14.35
CA VAL A 88 9.41 27.19 -15.35
C VAL A 88 8.63 28.51 -15.45
N LEU A 89 8.54 29.27 -14.36
CA LEU A 89 7.81 30.54 -14.26
C LEU A 89 8.61 31.57 -13.41
N PRO A 90 9.86 31.91 -13.79
CA PRO A 90 10.70 32.82 -12.99
C PRO A 90 10.06 34.20 -12.85
N GLY A 91 9.99 34.70 -11.61
CA GLY A 91 9.41 36.02 -11.32
C GLY A 91 7.88 36.08 -11.31
N ALA A 92 7.17 34.97 -11.61
CA ALA A 92 5.72 34.95 -11.64
C ALA A 92 5.10 35.18 -10.25
N THR A 93 3.99 35.90 -10.21
CA THR A 93 3.16 36.10 -9.01
C THR A 93 1.81 35.39 -9.19
N PHE A 94 1.31 34.78 -8.12
CA PHE A 94 0.00 34.14 -8.11
C PHE A 94 -0.55 33.99 -6.70
N ASP A 95 -1.87 33.86 -6.60
CA ASP A 95 -2.58 33.66 -5.35
C ASP A 95 -3.15 32.25 -5.25
N VAL A 96 -3.12 31.69 -4.05
CA VAL A 96 -3.81 30.46 -3.70
C VAL A 96 -5.00 30.84 -2.82
N PRO A 97 -6.24 30.71 -3.31
CA PRO A 97 -7.42 31.15 -2.57
C PRO A 97 -7.73 30.21 -1.40
N GLU A 98 -8.26 30.77 -0.31
CA GLU A 98 -8.78 29.98 0.83
C GLU A 98 -10.09 29.25 0.47
N ARG A 99 -10.87 29.82 -0.45
CA ARG A 99 -12.15 29.26 -0.87
C ARG A 99 -11.95 28.14 -1.90
N PRO A 100 -12.78 27.08 -1.87
CA PRO A 100 -12.75 26.06 -2.91
C PRO A 100 -12.95 26.65 -4.30
N GLY A 101 -12.16 26.20 -5.27
CA GLY A 101 -12.26 26.65 -6.64
C GLY A 101 -11.08 26.22 -7.51
N LEU A 102 -11.30 26.36 -8.81
CA LEU A 102 -10.34 26.17 -9.88
C LEU A 102 -10.04 27.51 -10.56
N SER A 103 -8.76 27.85 -10.67
CA SER A 103 -8.30 28.91 -11.56
C SER A 103 -7.27 28.36 -12.53
N LEU A 104 -7.31 28.90 -13.76
CA LEU A 104 -6.35 28.58 -14.81
C LEU A 104 -6.00 29.88 -15.52
N ASP A 105 -4.79 30.35 -15.32
CA ASP A 105 -4.35 31.65 -15.78
C ASP A 105 -3.06 31.58 -16.61
N LEU A 106 -2.93 32.49 -17.58
CA LEU A 106 -1.67 32.71 -18.27
C LEU A 106 -0.73 33.54 -17.39
N ARG A 107 0.55 33.18 -17.40
CA ARG A 107 1.66 33.89 -16.76
C ARG A 107 2.81 33.99 -17.74
N GLN A 108 3.76 34.88 -17.46
CA GLN A 108 4.98 34.95 -18.26
C GLN A 108 5.72 33.60 -18.16
N GLY A 109 5.93 32.93 -19.30
CA GLY A 109 6.57 31.62 -19.36
C GLY A 109 5.63 30.41 -19.42
N GLY A 110 4.31 30.57 -19.24
CA GLY A 110 3.35 29.46 -19.39
C GLY A 110 2.00 29.66 -18.70
N ALA A 111 1.27 28.57 -18.49
CA ALA A 111 -0.02 28.58 -17.79
C ALA A 111 0.11 28.03 -16.37
N LEU A 112 -0.71 28.52 -15.45
CA LEU A 112 -0.75 28.09 -14.06
C LEU A 112 -2.17 27.68 -13.68
N LEU A 113 -2.32 26.45 -13.18
CA LEU A 113 -3.54 25.90 -12.63
C LEU A 113 -3.46 25.92 -11.09
N VAL A 114 -4.49 26.42 -10.42
CA VAL A 114 -4.67 26.31 -8.96
C VAL A 114 -5.97 25.59 -8.69
N ALA A 115 -5.91 24.48 -7.96
CA ALA A 115 -7.05 23.71 -7.48
C ALA A 115 -7.09 23.76 -5.95
N SER A 116 -7.85 24.69 -5.40
CA SER A 116 -8.00 24.89 -3.95
C SER A 116 -9.29 24.25 -3.45
N GLY A 117 -9.25 23.55 -2.32
CA GLY A 117 -10.43 22.94 -1.70
C GLY A 117 -11.21 21.96 -2.58
N MET A 118 -10.64 21.50 -3.70
CA MET A 118 -11.30 20.64 -4.67
C MET A 118 -11.30 19.18 -4.23
N ARG A 119 -12.35 18.43 -4.56
CA ARG A 119 -12.43 16.99 -4.31
C ARG A 119 -11.95 16.22 -5.52
N PHE A 120 -10.96 15.35 -5.31
CA PHE A 120 -10.43 14.45 -6.32
C PHE A 120 -11.05 13.07 -6.16
N GLN A 121 -11.78 12.60 -7.17
CA GLN A 121 -12.34 11.25 -7.16
C GLN A 121 -11.25 10.19 -7.40
N GLN A 122 -11.57 8.92 -7.22
CA GLN A 122 -10.67 7.84 -7.58
C GLN A 122 -10.40 7.86 -9.09
N ALA A 123 -9.14 7.70 -9.48
CA ALA A 123 -8.77 7.68 -10.90
C ALA A 123 -9.28 6.39 -11.56
N VAL A 124 -10.00 6.53 -12.67
CA VAL A 124 -10.38 5.42 -13.56
C VAL A 124 -9.20 5.09 -14.44
N ARG A 125 -8.83 3.80 -14.48
CA ARG A 125 -7.68 3.31 -15.26
C ARG A 125 -8.17 2.68 -16.56
N VAL A 126 -7.68 3.19 -17.68
CA VAL A 126 -7.93 2.62 -19.00
C VAL A 126 -6.61 2.08 -19.56
N ASP A 127 -6.53 0.75 -19.69
CA ASP A 127 -5.44 0.10 -20.39
C ASP A 127 -5.57 0.39 -21.90
N LEU A 128 -4.59 1.10 -22.48
CA LEU A 128 -4.67 1.52 -23.87
C LEU A 128 -4.58 0.35 -24.85
N CYS A 129 -4.04 -0.81 -24.44
CA CYS A 129 -3.99 -2.00 -25.27
C CYS A 129 -5.39 -2.54 -25.58
N SER A 130 -6.33 -2.41 -24.64
CA SER A 130 -7.74 -2.74 -24.86
C SER A 130 -8.42 -1.84 -25.91
N GLN A 131 -7.82 -0.69 -26.17
CA GLN A 131 -8.33 0.34 -27.07
C GLN A 131 -7.67 0.33 -28.46
N LEU A 132 -6.61 -0.46 -28.68
CA LEU A 132 -5.93 -0.52 -29.97
C LEU A 132 -6.82 -1.16 -31.05
N LEU A 133 -6.81 -0.56 -32.24
CA LEU A 133 -7.38 -1.17 -33.44
C LEU A 133 -6.48 -2.29 -33.98
N ASP A 134 -5.17 -2.07 -33.91
CA ASP A 134 -4.12 -2.99 -34.35
C ASP A 134 -2.94 -2.93 -33.35
N PRO A 135 -2.52 -4.03 -32.73
CA PRO A 135 -1.36 -4.04 -31.84
C PRO A 135 -0.03 -3.70 -32.54
N ALA A 136 0.11 -4.02 -33.83
CA ALA A 136 1.33 -3.74 -34.60
C ALA A 136 1.46 -2.25 -34.97
N ARG A 137 0.34 -1.54 -35.04
CA ARG A 137 0.24 -0.10 -35.29
C ARG A 137 -0.65 0.50 -34.20
N PRO A 138 -0.09 0.98 -33.08
CA PRO A 138 -0.84 1.26 -31.85
C PRO A 138 -1.74 2.52 -31.96
N ARG A 139 -2.67 2.49 -32.91
CA ARG A 139 -3.69 3.49 -33.16
C ARG A 139 -4.91 3.15 -32.33
N LEU A 140 -5.37 4.14 -31.58
CA LEU A 140 -6.53 3.98 -30.72
C LEU A 140 -7.82 3.99 -31.54
N SER A 141 -8.74 3.09 -31.18
CA SER A 141 -10.17 3.32 -31.37
C SER A 141 -10.59 4.52 -30.50
N PRO A 142 -11.47 5.43 -30.95
CA PRO A 142 -11.87 6.58 -30.14
C PRO A 142 -12.39 6.17 -28.75
N LEU A 143 -11.67 6.59 -27.71
CA LEU A 143 -12.10 6.46 -26.32
C LEU A 143 -13.10 7.58 -26.02
N ARG A 144 -14.27 7.24 -25.46
CA ARG A 144 -15.41 8.16 -25.31
C ARG A 144 -15.69 8.41 -23.84
N LEU A 145 -15.72 9.68 -23.43
CA LEU A 145 -15.91 10.12 -22.05
C LEU A 145 -17.03 11.16 -21.97
N GLY A 146 -17.71 11.26 -20.83
CA GLY A 146 -18.73 12.30 -20.59
C GLY A 146 -20.10 12.01 -21.18
N TYR A 147 -20.33 10.78 -21.67
CA TYR A 147 -21.61 10.37 -22.26
C TYR A 147 -22.56 9.78 -21.21
N ARG A 148 -23.86 9.79 -21.52
CA ARG A 148 -24.91 9.17 -20.71
C ARG A 148 -25.30 7.81 -21.28
N TYR A 149 -25.95 6.99 -20.46
CA TYR A 149 -26.38 5.66 -20.90
C TYR A 149 -27.35 5.73 -22.10
N ASP A 150 -28.26 6.71 -22.14
CA ASP A 150 -29.20 6.90 -23.26
C ASP A 150 -28.48 7.11 -24.61
N ASP A 151 -27.28 7.70 -24.61
CA ASP A 151 -26.45 7.83 -25.80
C ASP A 151 -26.01 6.46 -26.30
N VAL A 152 -25.52 5.62 -25.37
CA VAL A 152 -25.12 4.24 -25.65
C VAL A 152 -26.31 3.43 -26.16
N GLN A 153 -27.49 3.58 -25.57
CA GLN A 153 -28.70 2.88 -26.04
C GLN A 153 -29.00 3.24 -27.50
N ARG A 154 -28.96 4.53 -27.86
CA ARG A 154 -29.15 4.99 -29.24
C ARG A 154 -28.07 4.45 -30.17
N TRP A 155 -26.82 4.37 -29.74
CA TRP A 155 -25.72 3.83 -30.54
C TRP A 155 -25.83 2.34 -30.78
N VAL A 156 -26.20 1.57 -29.76
CA VAL A 156 -26.44 0.14 -29.84
C VAL A 156 -27.62 -0.15 -30.77
N ALA A 157 -28.70 0.61 -30.69
CA ALA A 157 -29.84 0.50 -31.60
C ALA A 157 -29.45 0.81 -33.06
N ARG A 158 -28.71 1.89 -33.31
CA ARG A 158 -28.24 2.25 -34.65
C ARG A 158 -27.26 1.22 -35.23
N SER A 159 -26.36 0.69 -34.41
CA SER A 159 -25.36 -0.29 -34.86
C SER A 159 -26.00 -1.60 -35.33
N GLN A 160 -27.18 -1.94 -34.81
CA GLN A 160 -27.94 -3.11 -35.25
C GLN A 160 -28.62 -2.90 -36.61
N ALA A 161 -28.97 -1.66 -36.92
CA ALA A 161 -29.57 -1.30 -38.20
C ALA A 161 -28.51 -1.02 -39.29
N SER A 162 -27.21 -1.08 -38.97
CA SER A 162 -26.12 -0.72 -39.85
C SER A 162 -25.23 -1.91 -40.21
N SER A 163 -24.71 -1.91 -41.44
CA SER A 163 -23.67 -2.86 -41.90
C SER A 163 -22.28 -2.56 -41.34
N ALA A 164 -22.07 -1.38 -40.73
CA ALA A 164 -20.82 -0.95 -40.10
C ALA A 164 -21.05 -0.64 -38.61
N PRO A 165 -21.02 -1.66 -37.72
CA PRO A 165 -21.33 -1.48 -36.31
C PRO A 165 -20.32 -0.57 -35.62
N LEU A 166 -20.81 0.33 -34.75
CA LEU A 166 -19.94 1.20 -33.95
C LEU A 166 -19.22 0.36 -32.90
N ALA A 167 -17.88 0.37 -32.91
CA ALA A 167 -17.11 -0.23 -31.84
C ALA A 167 -17.26 0.60 -30.55
N LEU A 168 -18.07 0.08 -29.63
CA LEU A 168 -18.18 0.58 -28.26
C LEU A 168 -17.11 -0.14 -27.44
N ARG A 169 -16.00 0.56 -27.18
CA ARG A 169 -14.93 0.09 -26.31
C ARG A 169 -14.68 1.09 -25.21
N ASN A 170 -14.70 0.64 -23.96
CA ASN A 170 -14.43 1.45 -22.76
C ASN A 170 -15.14 2.81 -22.83
N VAL A 171 -16.47 2.83 -22.96
CA VAL A 171 -17.20 4.11 -22.87
C VAL A 171 -17.33 4.47 -21.40
N LEU A 172 -16.81 5.63 -21.02
CA LEU A 172 -16.85 6.13 -19.64
C LEU A 172 -18.05 7.06 -19.45
N LEU A 173 -18.99 6.62 -18.63
CA LEU A 173 -20.27 7.27 -18.39
C LEU A 173 -20.24 8.24 -17.21
N VAL A 174 -21.11 9.24 -17.27
CA VAL A 174 -21.38 10.19 -16.18
C VAL A 174 -22.84 10.13 -15.72
N ALA A 175 -23.09 10.51 -14.46
CA ALA A 175 -24.44 10.64 -13.92
C ALA A 175 -25.14 11.92 -14.45
N GLY A 176 -26.47 11.87 -14.58
CA GLY A 176 -27.23 12.87 -15.35
C GLY A 176 -27.58 14.19 -14.66
N GLU A 177 -27.55 14.27 -13.32
CA GLU A 177 -28.23 15.38 -12.60
C GLU A 177 -27.36 16.15 -11.60
N ARG A 178 -26.27 15.58 -11.07
CA ARG A 178 -25.50 16.17 -9.95
C ARG A 178 -24.24 16.94 -10.34
N GLN A 179 -23.82 16.87 -11.61
CA GLN A 179 -22.59 17.52 -12.08
C GLN A 179 -22.90 18.69 -13.03
N ALA A 180 -22.05 19.73 -13.03
CA ALA A 180 -22.02 20.68 -14.14
C ALA A 180 -21.87 19.91 -15.45
N ALA A 181 -22.64 20.27 -16.49
CA ALA A 181 -22.75 19.49 -17.72
C ALA A 181 -21.36 19.16 -18.30
N MET A 182 -20.92 17.93 -18.08
CA MET A 182 -19.59 17.50 -18.48
C MET A 182 -19.48 17.54 -20.01
N PRO A 183 -18.38 18.10 -20.58
CA PRO A 183 -18.12 18.01 -22.00
C PRO A 183 -18.04 16.55 -22.47
N GLU A 184 -18.59 16.28 -23.65
CA GLU A 184 -18.37 15.03 -24.35
C GLU A 184 -16.94 15.03 -24.91
N ILE A 185 -16.14 14.02 -24.58
CA ILE A 185 -14.72 13.97 -24.95
C ILE A 185 -14.44 12.72 -25.76
N GLN A 186 -13.61 12.86 -26.80
CA GLN A 186 -13.03 11.76 -27.54
C GLN A 186 -11.50 11.83 -27.50
N ILE A 187 -10.85 10.71 -27.21
CA ILE A 187 -9.39 10.59 -27.22
C ILE A 187 -9.00 9.56 -28.28
N GLY A 188 -8.08 9.93 -29.16
CA GLY A 188 -7.60 9.10 -30.26
C GLY A 188 -6.14 9.39 -30.64
N GLY A 189 -5.73 8.83 -31.77
CA GLY A 189 -4.37 8.99 -32.31
C GLY A 189 -3.46 7.80 -32.05
N MET A 190 -2.14 8.02 -32.21
CA MET A 190 -1.09 7.00 -32.04
C MET A 190 -0.60 6.99 -30.59
N ALA A 191 -0.77 5.85 -29.91
CA ALA A 191 -0.37 5.67 -28.53
C ALA A 191 0.98 4.94 -28.44
N LEU A 192 2.10 5.68 -28.51
CA LEU A 192 3.45 5.15 -28.35
C LEU A 192 3.94 5.18 -26.88
N ALA A 193 4.59 4.11 -26.42
CA ALA A 193 5.07 3.96 -25.04
C ALA A 193 6.09 5.01 -24.58
N ASP A 194 6.82 5.63 -25.52
CA ASP A 194 7.82 6.67 -25.26
C ASP A 194 7.24 8.09 -25.21
N PHE A 195 5.93 8.24 -25.45
CA PHE A 195 5.20 9.50 -25.53
C PHE A 195 5.75 10.49 -26.57
N SER A 196 6.49 10.00 -27.57
CA SER A 196 7.05 10.84 -28.65
C SER A 196 5.97 11.53 -29.48
N GLN A 197 4.81 10.89 -29.64
CA GLN A 197 3.63 11.47 -30.28
C GLN A 197 2.52 11.75 -29.26
N PRO A 198 1.92 12.96 -29.27
CA PRO A 198 0.77 13.25 -28.43
C PRO A 198 -0.49 12.53 -28.95
N LEU A 199 -1.37 12.18 -28.02
CA LEU A 199 -2.74 11.81 -28.32
C LEU A 199 -3.54 13.05 -28.72
N GLN A 200 -4.55 12.84 -29.57
CA GLN A 200 -5.53 13.84 -29.95
C GLN A 200 -6.71 13.75 -28.99
N LEU A 201 -7.14 14.89 -28.45
CA LEU A 201 -8.31 15.01 -27.61
C LEU A 201 -9.25 16.03 -28.23
N ASP A 202 -10.48 15.62 -28.47
CA ASP A 202 -11.56 16.46 -28.96
C ASP A 202 -12.63 16.59 -27.87
N TRP A 203 -13.17 17.79 -27.66
CA TRP A 203 -14.33 17.96 -26.78
C TRP A 203 -15.45 18.74 -27.43
N ARG A 204 -16.66 18.49 -26.92
CA ARG A 204 -17.86 19.26 -27.19
C ARG A 204 -18.61 19.53 -25.90
N SER A 205 -18.71 20.80 -25.52
CA SER A 205 -19.58 21.23 -24.44
C SER A 205 -21.00 21.47 -24.96
N THR A 206 -21.99 21.09 -24.15
CA THR A 206 -23.40 21.44 -24.35
C THR A 206 -23.78 22.73 -23.60
N GLN A 207 -22.96 23.16 -22.63
CA GLN A 207 -23.18 24.35 -21.81
C GLN A 207 -21.86 25.12 -21.62
N GLY A 208 -21.81 26.37 -22.07
CA GLY A 208 -20.64 27.24 -21.92
C GLY A 208 -19.36 26.71 -22.59
N ASN A 209 -18.24 27.35 -22.28
CA ASN A 209 -16.92 26.92 -22.76
C ASN A 209 -16.26 25.93 -21.79
N ALA A 210 -15.36 25.11 -22.32
CA ALA A 210 -14.40 24.37 -21.52
C ALA A 210 -12.98 24.90 -21.79
N ARG A 211 -12.13 24.85 -20.76
CA ARG A 211 -10.76 25.37 -20.79
C ARG A 211 -9.77 24.22 -20.68
N TRP A 212 -8.83 24.12 -21.61
CA TRP A 212 -7.83 23.05 -21.66
C TRP A 212 -6.41 23.58 -21.51
N VAL A 213 -5.61 22.84 -20.75
CA VAL A 213 -4.15 22.97 -20.69
C VAL A 213 -3.50 21.59 -20.61
N SER A 214 -2.36 21.39 -21.26
CA SER A 214 -1.61 20.13 -21.21
C SER A 214 -0.11 20.32 -21.38
N ASP A 215 0.65 19.26 -21.16
CA ASP A 215 2.08 19.23 -21.46
C ASP A 215 2.40 19.29 -22.97
N ALA A 216 1.39 19.16 -23.84
CA ALA A 216 1.51 19.41 -25.27
C ALA A 216 1.01 20.81 -25.69
N SER A 217 0.45 21.60 -24.75
CA SER A 217 -0.09 22.94 -25.02
C SER A 217 0.98 24.03 -25.13
N LEU A 218 2.24 23.74 -24.74
CA LEU A 218 3.34 24.71 -24.71
C LEU A 218 2.94 25.99 -23.95
N GLY A 219 2.31 25.81 -22.79
CA GLY A 219 1.91 26.89 -21.89
C GLY A 219 0.74 27.74 -22.38
N GLN A 220 0.01 27.31 -23.41
CA GLN A 220 -1.19 27.97 -23.91
C GLN A 220 -2.45 27.40 -23.28
N ILE A 221 -3.48 28.23 -23.12
CA ILE A 221 -4.82 27.81 -22.71
C ILE A 221 -5.74 27.86 -23.92
N VAL A 222 -6.48 26.79 -24.16
CA VAL A 222 -7.55 26.76 -25.16
C VAL A 222 -8.88 26.91 -24.43
N ASP A 223 -9.68 27.92 -24.78
CA ASP A 223 -10.98 28.22 -24.18
C ASP A 223 -12.05 28.27 -25.29
N ALA A 224 -12.85 27.21 -25.39
CA ALA A 224 -13.84 27.09 -26.45
C ALA A 224 -14.97 26.10 -26.10
N PRO A 225 -16.17 26.25 -26.68
CA PRO A 225 -17.24 25.26 -26.54
C PRO A 225 -16.92 23.95 -27.28
N ARG A 226 -16.05 23.99 -28.29
CA ARG A 226 -15.50 22.84 -29.01
C ARG A 226 -14.06 23.12 -29.38
N ALA A 227 -13.17 22.17 -29.15
CA ALA A 227 -11.82 22.26 -29.70
C ALA A 227 -11.20 20.86 -29.87
N GLN A 228 -10.12 20.86 -30.63
CA GLN A 228 -9.21 19.74 -30.81
C GLN A 228 -7.84 20.13 -30.27
N VAL A 229 -7.30 19.34 -29.37
CA VAL A 229 -6.05 19.62 -28.65
C VAL A 229 -5.18 18.38 -28.53
N ALA A 230 -3.92 18.60 -28.14
CA ALA A 230 -2.95 17.54 -27.92
C ALA A 230 -2.77 17.21 -26.43
N LEU A 231 -2.51 15.94 -26.14
CA LEU A 231 -2.16 15.41 -24.81
C LEU A 231 -0.93 14.52 -24.93
N ARG A 232 0.17 14.81 -24.24
CA ARG A 232 1.35 13.93 -24.28
C ARG A 232 1.36 12.98 -23.09
N GLN A 233 1.50 13.49 -21.87
CA GLN A 233 1.48 12.75 -20.62
C GLN A 233 0.48 13.29 -19.61
N GLN A 234 0.15 14.58 -19.62
CA GLN A 234 -0.80 15.12 -18.64
C GLN A 234 -1.54 16.36 -19.14
N GLY A 235 -2.81 16.47 -18.77
CA GLY A 235 -3.63 17.62 -19.10
C GLY A 235 -4.86 17.75 -18.21
N TRP A 236 -5.47 18.92 -18.27
CA TRP A 236 -6.64 19.30 -17.49
C TRP A 236 -7.67 19.95 -18.40
N LEU A 237 -8.90 19.44 -18.34
CA LEU A 237 -10.08 20.08 -18.91
C LEU A 237 -10.94 20.64 -17.79
N LEU A 238 -11.19 21.94 -17.76
CA LEU A 238 -12.01 22.62 -16.76
C LEU A 238 -13.32 23.07 -17.40
N TRP A 239 -14.43 22.99 -16.67
CA TRP A 239 -15.74 23.49 -17.10
C TRP A 239 -16.61 23.89 -15.89
N GLY A 240 -17.77 24.46 -16.19
CA GLY A 240 -18.73 24.94 -15.19
C GLY A 240 -18.65 26.44 -14.96
N ASP A 241 -19.55 26.95 -14.12
CA ASP A 241 -19.64 28.36 -13.74
C ASP A 241 -19.01 28.60 -12.36
N ALA A 242 -19.07 29.85 -11.88
CA ALA A 242 -18.52 30.22 -10.57
C ALA A 242 -19.13 29.45 -9.37
N SER A 243 -20.32 28.87 -9.53
CA SER A 243 -21.01 28.09 -8.48
C SER A 243 -20.74 26.59 -8.55
N ARG A 244 -20.45 26.05 -9.74
CA ARG A 244 -20.27 24.61 -9.97
C ARG A 244 -19.08 24.33 -10.89
N GLN A 245 -17.87 24.55 -10.39
CA GLN A 245 -16.64 24.26 -11.12
C GLN A 245 -16.26 22.77 -11.04
N SER A 246 -15.91 22.21 -12.19
CA SER A 246 -15.43 20.84 -12.33
C SER A 246 -14.23 20.79 -13.27
N ALA A 247 -13.43 19.73 -13.13
CA ALA A 247 -12.35 19.43 -14.04
C ALA A 247 -12.16 17.92 -14.22
N LEU A 248 -11.52 17.57 -15.33
CA LEU A 248 -11.03 16.23 -15.63
C LEU A 248 -9.51 16.33 -15.75
N ARG A 249 -8.82 15.69 -14.81
CA ARG A 249 -7.37 15.48 -14.88
C ARG A 249 -7.10 14.20 -15.65
N ILE A 250 -6.29 14.29 -16.69
CA ILE A 250 -5.90 13.16 -17.53
C ILE A 250 -4.40 12.95 -17.37
N THR A 251 -3.97 11.74 -17.08
CA THR A 251 -2.55 11.36 -17.01
C THR A 251 -2.31 10.10 -17.83
N ARG A 252 -1.30 10.13 -18.70
CA ARG A 252 -0.84 9.00 -19.49
C ARG A 252 0.53 8.57 -18.96
N ARG A 253 0.69 7.25 -18.72
CA ARG A 253 1.94 6.69 -18.20
C ARG A 253 2.23 5.32 -18.78
N GLY A 254 3.48 4.89 -18.66
CA GLY A 254 3.90 3.54 -19.06
C GLY A 254 3.23 2.51 -18.16
N SER A 255 2.90 1.34 -18.71
CA SER A 255 2.28 0.25 -17.96
C SER A 255 2.92 -1.07 -18.37
N ALA A 256 3.23 -1.93 -17.39
CA ALA A 256 3.73 -3.28 -17.66
C ALA A 256 2.66 -4.17 -18.31
N ALA A 257 1.37 -3.90 -18.06
CA ALA A 257 0.26 -4.60 -18.72
C ALA A 257 0.13 -4.24 -20.20
N CYS A 258 0.58 -3.04 -20.58
CA CYS A 258 0.55 -2.55 -21.95
C CYS A 258 1.86 -1.86 -22.33
N PRO A 259 2.96 -2.63 -22.53
CA PRO A 259 4.28 -2.06 -22.79
C PRO A 259 4.35 -1.18 -24.04
N GLN A 260 3.50 -1.44 -25.04
CA GLN A 260 3.51 -0.73 -26.32
C GLN A 260 2.79 0.62 -26.33
N ALA A 261 1.79 0.83 -25.46
CA ALA A 261 0.96 2.06 -25.48
C ALA A 261 0.79 2.74 -24.12
N GLY A 262 0.96 2.00 -23.02
CA GLY A 262 0.77 2.47 -21.66
C GLY A 262 -0.70 2.45 -21.23
N GLU A 263 -1.04 3.32 -20.29
CA GLU A 263 -2.40 3.46 -19.76
C GLU A 263 -2.78 4.94 -19.57
N LEU A 264 -4.08 5.20 -19.51
CA LEU A 264 -4.66 6.48 -19.08
C LEU A 264 -5.24 6.37 -17.67
N LEU A 265 -5.00 7.39 -16.86
CA LEU A 265 -5.67 7.67 -15.61
C LEU A 265 -6.55 8.89 -15.80
N LEU A 266 -7.84 8.71 -15.54
CA LEU A 266 -8.87 9.72 -15.71
C LEU A 266 -9.45 10.03 -14.33
N GLN A 267 -9.27 11.26 -13.86
CA GLN A 267 -9.65 11.65 -12.51
C GLN A 267 -10.58 12.87 -12.55
N MET A 268 -11.82 12.66 -12.15
CA MET A 268 -12.78 13.74 -11.97
C MET A 268 -12.43 14.56 -10.73
N VAL A 269 -12.56 15.87 -10.87
CA VAL A 269 -12.33 16.86 -9.83
C VAL A 269 -13.53 17.79 -9.78
N HIS A 270 -14.12 18.01 -8.62
CA HIS A 270 -15.29 18.89 -8.48
C HIS A 270 -15.24 19.69 -7.18
N ALA A 271 -15.93 20.82 -7.18
CA ALA A 271 -16.13 21.60 -5.97
C ALA A 271 -16.91 20.77 -4.92
N PRO A 272 -16.68 20.99 -3.63
CA PRO A 272 -17.51 20.45 -2.55
C PRO A 272 -18.93 21.06 -2.59
N GLN A 273 -19.93 20.38 -2.05
CA GLN A 273 -21.32 20.87 -2.04
C GLN A 273 -21.57 21.85 -0.87
N ASP A 274 -22.56 22.74 -1.01
CA ASP A 274 -22.83 23.90 -0.14
C ASP A 274 -22.99 23.61 1.37
N ASN A 275 -23.22 22.34 1.77
CA ASN A 275 -23.40 21.92 3.16
C ASN A 275 -22.19 21.19 3.77
N GLU A 276 -21.06 21.09 3.04
CA GLU A 276 -19.87 20.39 3.51
C GLU A 276 -18.86 21.37 4.09
N ALA A 277 -18.49 21.20 5.36
CA ALA A 277 -17.45 21.99 5.99
C ALA A 277 -16.09 21.72 5.32
N VAL A 278 -15.62 22.65 4.50
CA VAL A 278 -14.32 22.56 3.81
C VAL A 278 -13.36 23.50 4.53
N LYS A 279 -12.42 22.93 5.28
CA LYS A 279 -11.27 23.68 5.81
C LYS A 279 -10.17 23.77 4.74
N PRO A 280 -9.35 24.83 4.72
CA PRO A 280 -8.32 25.01 3.72
C PRO A 280 -7.25 23.92 3.84
N ALA A 281 -7.38 22.89 3.01
CA ALA A 281 -6.27 22.01 2.67
C ALA A 281 -5.32 22.75 1.73
N ARG A 282 -4.04 22.37 1.71
CA ARG A 282 -3.09 22.90 0.71
C ARG A 282 -3.67 22.67 -0.70
N ALA A 283 -3.72 23.72 -1.52
CA ALA A 283 -4.16 23.66 -2.90
C ALA A 283 -3.11 22.97 -3.77
N LEU A 284 -3.56 22.20 -4.77
CA LEU A 284 -2.68 21.73 -5.83
C LEU A 284 -2.41 22.89 -6.78
N VAL A 285 -1.14 23.24 -6.97
CA VAL A 285 -0.69 24.26 -7.91
C VAL A 285 0.18 23.60 -8.96
N GLN A 286 -0.22 23.71 -10.23
CA GLN A 286 0.44 23.06 -11.37
C GLN A 286 0.75 24.06 -12.48
N ALA A 287 2.02 24.18 -12.85
CA ALA A 287 2.52 25.03 -13.91
C ALA A 287 2.78 24.21 -15.19
N PHE A 288 2.27 24.70 -16.32
CA PHE A 288 2.51 24.19 -17.67
C PHE A 288 3.36 25.21 -18.43
N PRO A 289 4.68 25.01 -18.54
CA PRO A 289 5.55 25.98 -19.18
C PRO A 289 5.44 25.96 -20.71
N ALA A 290 5.88 27.05 -21.33
CA ALA A 290 6.10 27.11 -22.77
C ALA A 290 7.23 26.17 -23.24
N GLN A 291 8.19 25.87 -22.35
CA GLN A 291 9.32 24.97 -22.60
C GLN A 291 9.60 24.09 -21.38
N GLY A 292 9.91 22.81 -21.61
CA GLY A 292 10.19 21.86 -20.53
C GLY A 292 8.97 21.07 -20.07
N GLN A 293 9.06 20.50 -18.86
CA GLN A 293 8.03 19.62 -18.30
C GLN A 293 7.16 20.38 -17.28
N PRO A 294 5.86 20.05 -17.15
CA PRO A 294 5.02 20.65 -16.12
C PRO A 294 5.55 20.35 -14.71
N VAL A 295 5.37 21.33 -13.80
CA VAL A 295 5.79 21.26 -12.40
C VAL A 295 4.56 21.40 -11.51
N ALA A 296 4.47 20.61 -10.44
CA ALA A 296 3.36 20.65 -9.51
C ALA A 296 3.84 20.63 -8.05
N GLY A 297 3.04 21.22 -7.17
CA GLY A 297 3.28 21.31 -5.73
C GLY A 297 1.99 21.59 -4.98
N TYR A 298 2.01 21.40 -3.66
CA TYR A 298 0.89 21.74 -2.79
C TYR A 298 1.24 23.00 -2.01
N LEU A 299 0.41 24.02 -2.03
CA LEU A 299 0.65 25.30 -1.37
C LEU A 299 -0.48 25.64 -0.41
N ALA A 300 -0.17 26.28 0.71
CA ALA A 300 -1.20 26.82 1.59
C ALA A 300 -1.91 27.98 0.90
N ALA A 301 -3.04 28.45 1.46
CA ALA A 301 -3.65 29.67 0.96
C ALA A 301 -2.72 30.88 1.24
N GLY A 302 -2.65 31.81 0.28
CA GLY A 302 -1.78 32.97 0.37
C GLY A 302 -1.26 33.45 -0.99
N SER A 303 -0.52 34.55 -0.97
CA SER A 303 0.11 35.15 -2.15
C SER A 303 1.55 34.68 -2.29
N TYR A 304 1.93 34.24 -3.49
CA TYR A 304 3.25 33.66 -3.78
C TYR A 304 3.96 34.45 -4.88
N GLN A 305 5.26 34.64 -4.69
CA GLN A 305 6.18 35.16 -5.70
C GLN A 305 7.25 34.11 -5.99
N VAL A 306 7.35 33.71 -7.26
CA VAL A 306 8.40 32.81 -7.73
C VAL A 306 9.70 33.61 -7.85
N PRO A 307 10.83 33.16 -7.27
CA PRO A 307 12.11 33.85 -7.42
C PRO A 307 12.47 34.04 -8.90
N ALA A 308 12.94 35.23 -9.29
CA ALA A 308 13.37 35.49 -10.67
C ALA A 308 14.72 34.80 -10.98
N ALA A 309 15.63 34.77 -10.01
CA ALA A 309 16.92 34.09 -10.12
C ALA A 309 16.90 32.73 -9.39
N PRO A 310 17.65 31.73 -9.89
CA PRO A 310 17.90 30.51 -9.13
C PRO A 310 18.66 30.86 -7.84
N ARG A 311 18.45 30.08 -6.77
CA ARG A 311 19.19 30.28 -5.52
C ARG A 311 20.69 30.08 -5.74
N ASN A 312 21.49 30.82 -4.98
CA ASN A 312 22.89 30.48 -4.78
C ASN A 312 22.96 29.03 -4.26
N SER A 313 23.76 28.20 -4.90
CA SER A 313 24.01 26.83 -4.46
C SER A 313 24.55 26.81 -3.04
N LEU A 314 24.12 25.84 -2.22
CA LEU A 314 24.76 25.55 -0.93
C LEU A 314 26.26 25.26 -1.14
N GLU A 315 27.10 25.50 -0.13
CA GLU A 315 28.57 25.36 -0.23
C GLU A 315 29.00 24.00 -0.79
N ASP A 316 28.32 22.94 -0.36
CA ASP A 316 28.45 21.56 -0.75
C ASP A 316 27.96 21.28 -2.18
N GLN A 317 26.87 21.92 -2.62
CA GLN A 317 26.43 21.87 -4.02
C GLN A 317 27.43 22.60 -4.95
N ALA A 318 27.92 23.77 -4.53
CA ALA A 318 28.93 24.53 -5.28
C ALA A 318 30.22 23.70 -5.42
N LEU A 319 30.70 23.13 -4.31
CA LEU A 319 31.87 22.26 -4.31
C LEU A 319 31.67 21.05 -5.23
N PHE A 320 30.51 20.39 -5.19
CA PHE A 320 30.22 19.27 -6.08
C PHE A 320 30.29 19.68 -7.57
N ASN A 321 29.68 20.81 -7.92
CA ASN A 321 29.70 21.32 -9.30
C ASN A 321 31.13 21.69 -9.73
N ASP A 322 31.92 22.31 -8.86
CA ASP A 322 33.32 22.66 -9.14
C ASP A 322 34.18 21.41 -9.36
N LEU A 323 33.99 20.38 -8.52
CA LEU A 323 34.67 19.09 -8.69
C LEU A 323 34.31 18.42 -10.01
N GLN A 324 33.04 18.47 -10.42
CA GLN A 324 32.59 17.94 -11.71
C GLN A 324 33.17 18.72 -12.89
N ALA A 325 33.19 20.05 -12.82
CA ALA A 325 33.72 20.91 -13.87
C ALA A 325 35.24 20.72 -14.09
N HIS A 326 35.98 20.42 -13.02
CA HIS A 326 37.43 20.18 -13.08
C HIS A 326 37.81 18.70 -13.30
N GLY A 327 36.84 17.82 -13.54
CA GLY A 327 37.09 16.40 -13.76
C GLY A 327 37.62 15.65 -12.54
N LEU A 328 37.39 16.18 -11.33
CA LEU A 328 37.82 15.60 -10.04
C LEU A 328 36.82 14.57 -9.50
N LEU A 329 35.69 14.40 -10.19
CA LEU A 329 34.78 13.28 -10.05
C LEU A 329 34.42 12.74 -11.44
N ARG A 330 34.22 11.43 -11.55
CA ARG A 330 33.91 10.77 -12.82
C ARG A 330 33.04 9.54 -12.62
N TRP A 331 32.43 9.07 -13.71
CA TRP A 331 31.84 7.75 -13.74
C TRP A 331 32.93 6.66 -13.71
N SER A 332 32.77 5.69 -12.83
CA SER A 332 33.55 4.46 -12.85
C SER A 332 32.97 3.49 -13.89
N ALA A 333 33.78 2.52 -14.35
CA ALA A 333 33.31 1.48 -15.29
C ALA A 333 32.12 0.67 -14.76
N GLY A 334 31.94 0.64 -13.43
CA GLY A 334 30.83 -0.04 -12.76
C GLY A 334 29.58 0.83 -12.54
N GLY A 335 29.55 2.06 -13.07
CA GLY A 335 28.45 3.02 -12.93
C GLY A 335 28.47 3.82 -11.62
N GLY A 336 29.55 3.74 -10.83
CA GLY A 336 29.77 4.51 -9.61
C GLY A 336 30.46 5.84 -9.85
N ILE A 337 30.73 6.57 -8.78
CA ILE A 337 31.45 7.85 -8.80
C ILE A 337 32.85 7.61 -8.23
N ASP A 338 33.87 7.77 -9.05
CA ASP A 338 35.26 7.81 -8.57
C ASP A 338 35.63 9.25 -8.22
N LEU A 339 36.27 9.40 -7.07
CA LEU A 339 36.79 10.68 -6.57
C LEU A 339 38.30 10.76 -6.78
N VAL A 340 38.78 11.97 -7.07
CA VAL A 340 40.20 12.24 -7.18
C VAL A 340 40.95 11.81 -5.91
N PRO A 341 42.04 11.02 -6.00
CA PRO A 341 42.82 10.61 -4.83
C PRO A 341 43.40 11.82 -4.09
N ARG A 342 43.41 11.75 -2.75
CA ARG A 342 43.94 12.81 -1.88
C ARG A 342 45.40 13.16 -2.21
N ASP A 343 46.16 12.17 -2.63
CA ASP A 343 47.60 12.18 -2.87
C ASP A 343 47.97 12.18 -4.36
N LEU A 344 47.03 12.46 -5.27
CA LEU A 344 47.29 12.45 -6.72
C LEU A 344 48.52 13.28 -7.13
N ALA A 345 48.72 14.44 -6.51
CA ALA A 345 49.88 15.29 -6.77
C ALA A 345 51.21 14.64 -6.34
N LEU A 346 51.22 13.95 -5.19
CA LEU A 346 52.39 13.22 -4.69
C LEU A 346 52.66 11.98 -5.56
N TRP A 347 51.62 11.27 -5.98
CA TRP A 347 51.72 10.11 -6.83
C TRP A 347 52.30 10.46 -8.21
N ARG A 348 51.87 11.56 -8.83
CA ARG A 348 52.43 12.00 -10.13
C ARG A 348 53.89 12.44 -10.02
N ALA A 349 54.26 13.08 -8.92
CA ALA A 349 55.63 13.46 -8.64
C ALA A 349 56.54 12.26 -8.30
N ALA A 350 55.96 11.12 -7.90
CA ALA A 350 56.71 9.91 -7.57
C ALA A 350 57.18 9.16 -8.85
N PRO A 351 58.40 8.58 -8.83
CA PRO A 351 58.89 7.71 -9.91
C PRO A 351 58.06 6.42 -9.99
N ALA A 352 58.00 5.80 -11.18
CA ALA A 352 57.13 4.65 -11.46
C ALA A 352 57.31 3.48 -10.47
N ALA A 353 58.54 3.19 -10.07
CA ALA A 353 58.87 2.13 -9.11
C ALA A 353 58.35 2.38 -7.67
N ALA A 354 57.98 3.61 -7.33
CA ALA A 354 57.49 4.00 -6.00
C ALA A 354 55.95 4.13 -5.92
N ARG A 355 55.24 3.87 -7.02
CA ARG A 355 53.78 3.99 -7.09
C ARG A 355 53.12 2.68 -6.65
N ALA A 356 52.44 2.72 -5.51
CA ALA A 356 51.76 1.54 -4.93
C ALA A 356 50.43 1.17 -5.62
N ALA A 357 49.85 2.09 -6.40
CA ALA A 357 48.60 1.91 -7.12
C ALA A 357 48.69 2.55 -8.51
N ASP A 358 47.95 2.03 -9.48
CA ASP A 358 47.79 2.66 -10.78
C ASP A 358 46.71 3.76 -10.71
N LEU A 359 47.13 5.02 -10.82
CA LEU A 359 46.24 6.18 -10.91
C LEU A 359 46.27 6.82 -12.31
N GLY A 360 46.75 6.11 -13.34
CA GLY A 360 46.86 6.62 -14.71
C GLY A 360 45.52 7.06 -15.30
N VAL A 361 44.41 6.51 -14.81
CA VAL A 361 43.07 7.02 -15.11
C VAL A 361 42.92 8.52 -14.80
N TRP A 362 43.66 9.06 -13.83
CA TRP A 362 43.65 10.47 -13.43
C TRP A 362 44.60 11.35 -14.23
N ASP A 363 45.39 10.86 -15.18
CA ASP A 363 46.43 11.65 -15.87
C ASP A 363 45.90 12.89 -16.61
N GLY A 364 44.66 12.83 -17.11
CA GLY A 364 44.00 13.96 -17.78
C GLY A 364 43.59 15.13 -16.87
N VAL A 365 43.72 15.01 -15.53
CA VAL A 365 43.36 16.10 -14.60
C VAL A 365 44.49 17.14 -14.49
N PRO A 366 44.25 18.44 -14.75
CA PRO A 366 45.26 19.47 -14.57
C PRO A 366 45.50 19.75 -13.07
N LEU A 367 46.76 19.67 -12.62
CA LEU A 367 47.16 19.94 -11.22
C LEU A 367 47.59 21.40 -11.03
N ASP A 368 46.74 22.35 -11.42
CA ASP A 368 46.96 23.77 -11.17
C ASP A 368 46.58 24.18 -9.72
N GLN A 369 46.79 25.45 -9.38
CA GLN A 369 46.47 25.95 -8.04
C GLN A 369 44.97 25.84 -7.69
N ALA A 370 44.07 25.90 -8.68
CA ALA A 370 42.63 25.81 -8.46
C ALA A 370 42.23 24.37 -8.11
N THR A 371 42.73 23.39 -8.87
CA THR A 371 42.54 21.96 -8.61
C THR A 371 43.11 21.55 -7.25
N LEU A 372 44.31 22.02 -6.88
CA LEU A 372 44.89 21.70 -5.57
C LEU A 372 44.07 22.28 -4.40
N LYS A 373 43.47 23.47 -4.57
CA LYS A 373 42.54 24.04 -3.58
C LYS A 373 41.26 23.21 -3.45
N LEU A 374 40.70 22.72 -4.56
CA LEU A 374 39.52 21.86 -4.55
C LEU A 374 39.79 20.50 -3.90
N ILE A 375 40.94 19.86 -4.19
CA ILE A 375 41.36 18.61 -3.52
C ILE A 375 41.51 18.85 -2.01
N LYS A 376 42.13 19.97 -1.61
CA LYS A 376 42.26 20.35 -0.20
C LYS A 376 40.89 20.52 0.46
N ARG A 377 39.97 21.25 -0.18
CA ARG A 377 38.60 21.47 0.30
C ARG A 377 37.82 20.16 0.45
N LEU A 378 37.85 19.28 -0.56
CA LEU A 378 37.20 17.97 -0.54
C LEU A 378 37.62 17.09 0.65
N TYR A 379 38.90 17.10 1.01
CA TYR A 379 39.45 16.20 2.04
C TYR A 379 39.62 16.83 3.42
N GLN A 380 39.66 18.17 3.54
CA GLN A 380 39.99 18.86 4.80
C GLN A 380 38.86 19.77 5.32
N GLN A 381 37.79 20.00 4.56
CA GLN A 381 36.64 20.82 4.98
C GLN A 381 35.36 19.99 5.19
N ALA A 382 34.38 20.60 5.88
CA ALA A 382 33.14 19.93 6.31
C ALA A 382 32.18 19.65 5.15
N ASP A 383 32.03 20.60 4.23
CA ASP A 383 31.29 20.44 2.97
C ASP A 383 31.92 19.34 2.09
N GLY A 384 33.25 19.26 2.04
CA GLY A 384 33.99 18.17 1.40
C GLY A 384 33.74 16.81 2.04
N ALA A 385 33.70 16.72 3.36
CA ALA A 385 33.31 15.51 4.07
C ALA A 385 31.87 15.09 3.75
N TYR A 386 30.95 16.06 3.66
CA TYR A 386 29.55 15.80 3.31
C TYR A 386 29.38 15.32 1.87
N VAL A 387 30.04 15.95 0.89
CA VAL A 387 30.04 15.51 -0.51
C VAL A 387 30.55 14.07 -0.62
N ARG A 388 31.66 13.73 0.07
CA ARG A 388 32.18 12.35 0.11
C ARG A 388 31.16 11.38 0.69
N GLN A 389 30.50 11.75 1.79
CA GLN A 389 29.45 10.94 2.39
C GLN A 389 28.28 10.69 1.42
N GLN A 390 27.84 11.71 0.66
CA GLN A 390 26.77 11.53 -0.33
C GLN A 390 27.20 10.62 -1.48
N ILE A 391 28.45 10.72 -1.92
CA ILE A 391 29.04 9.84 -2.94
C ILE A 391 29.14 8.40 -2.43
N ASP A 392 29.58 8.19 -1.19
CA ASP A 392 29.63 6.88 -0.56
C ASP A 392 28.24 6.25 -0.49
N ILE A 393 27.21 7.00 -0.07
CA ILE A 393 25.81 6.55 -0.08
C ILE A 393 25.37 6.16 -1.50
N PHE A 394 25.66 7.00 -2.50
CA PHE A 394 25.30 6.73 -3.89
C PHE A 394 25.94 5.43 -4.42
N ASN A 395 27.23 5.24 -4.14
CA ASN A 395 28.01 4.08 -4.56
C ASN A 395 27.58 2.80 -3.83
N ASP A 396 27.31 2.88 -2.53
CA ASP A 396 26.83 1.76 -1.71
C ASP A 396 25.46 1.23 -2.14
N GLU A 397 24.63 2.08 -2.75
CA GLU A 397 23.34 1.69 -3.30
C GLU A 397 23.43 1.14 -4.73
N LEU A 398 24.61 1.10 -5.38
CA LEU A 398 24.78 0.58 -6.76
C LEU A 398 25.08 -0.91 -6.78
N ARG A 399 25.82 -1.40 -5.79
CA ARG A 399 26.24 -2.80 -5.71
C ARG A 399 25.84 -3.37 -4.37
N LEU A 400 25.15 -4.50 -4.38
CA LEU A 400 24.68 -5.16 -3.18
C LEU A 400 25.25 -6.57 -3.10
N LEU A 401 26.11 -6.81 -2.11
CA LEU A 401 26.46 -8.14 -1.65
C LEU A 401 26.02 -8.29 -0.20
N ALA A 402 25.13 -9.23 0.05
CA ALA A 402 24.68 -9.55 1.40
C ALA A 402 24.43 -11.04 1.55
N TRP A 403 24.66 -11.56 2.75
CA TRP A 403 24.38 -12.96 3.08
C TRP A 403 23.79 -13.09 4.47
N ARG A 404 23.13 -14.23 4.71
CA ARG A 404 22.71 -14.67 6.04
C ARG A 404 22.60 -16.17 6.08
N PHE A 405 22.67 -16.73 7.27
CA PHE A 405 22.59 -18.17 7.51
C PHE A 405 21.23 -18.55 8.08
N LYS A 406 20.89 -19.84 7.97
CA LYS A 406 19.69 -20.39 8.61
C LYS A 406 19.74 -20.16 10.12
N SER A 407 18.63 -19.73 10.72
CA SER A 407 18.55 -19.50 12.16
C SER A 407 18.92 -20.77 12.93
N GLY A 408 19.77 -20.63 13.97
CA GLY A 408 20.28 -21.75 14.75
C GLY A 408 21.61 -22.33 14.27
N SER A 409 22.10 -21.94 13.07
CA SER A 409 23.48 -22.23 12.65
C SER A 409 24.46 -21.23 13.26
N THR A 410 25.62 -21.68 13.75
CA THR A 410 26.65 -20.83 14.40
C THR A 410 27.99 -20.83 13.66
N ALA A 411 27.97 -21.07 12.35
CA ALA A 411 29.18 -21.15 11.53
C ALA A 411 29.77 -19.74 11.26
N PRO A 412 30.99 -19.40 11.74
CA PRO A 412 31.55 -18.06 11.59
C PRO A 412 32.09 -17.84 10.18
N TRP A 413 31.32 -17.12 9.35
CA TRP A 413 31.75 -16.68 8.03
C TRP A 413 32.58 -15.39 8.13
N SER A 414 33.69 -15.36 7.40
CA SER A 414 34.52 -14.17 7.21
C SER A 414 34.42 -13.70 5.76
N ALA A 415 34.48 -12.38 5.55
CA ALA A 415 34.41 -11.77 4.23
C ALA A 415 35.73 -11.05 3.93
N SER A 416 36.25 -11.18 2.71
CA SER A 416 37.46 -10.47 2.27
C SER A 416 37.32 -9.82 0.89
N ARG A 417 37.97 -8.66 0.73
CA ARG A 417 38.04 -7.86 -0.50
C ARG A 417 39.49 -7.72 -0.93
N HIS A 418 39.83 -8.18 -2.14
CA HIS A 418 41.21 -8.16 -2.67
C HIS A 418 42.26 -8.68 -1.66
N GLY A 419 41.91 -9.71 -0.88
CA GLY A 419 42.78 -10.30 0.14
C GLY A 419 42.70 -9.66 1.54
N ALA A 420 42.09 -8.48 1.70
CA ALA A 420 41.92 -7.84 3.01
C ALA A 420 40.58 -8.21 3.66
N LEU A 421 40.57 -8.47 4.97
CA LEU A 421 39.33 -8.73 5.73
C LEU A 421 38.41 -7.51 5.70
N ALA A 422 37.12 -7.75 5.46
CA ALA A 422 36.09 -6.72 5.51
C ALA A 422 35.21 -6.88 6.75
N THR A 423 34.72 -5.76 7.28
CA THR A 423 33.78 -5.74 8.41
C THR A 423 32.34 -5.78 7.88
N PRO A 424 31.58 -6.84 8.16
CA PRO A 424 30.18 -6.90 7.77
C PRO A 424 29.33 -5.88 8.53
N ILE A 425 28.34 -5.30 7.84
CA ILE A 425 27.39 -4.34 8.37
C ILE A 425 26.02 -5.03 8.46
N PRO A 426 25.33 -5.02 9.61
CA PRO A 426 24.05 -5.71 9.79
C PRO A 426 22.85 -4.97 9.19
N ALA A 427 23.08 -3.95 8.36
CA ALA A 427 22.07 -3.04 7.85
C ALA A 427 21.93 -3.18 6.33
N MET A 428 20.71 -3.49 5.89
CA MET A 428 20.32 -3.52 4.49
C MET A 428 19.74 -2.17 4.05
N PRO A 429 19.96 -1.75 2.79
CA PRO A 429 19.18 -0.66 2.20
C PRO A 429 17.70 -1.05 2.14
N VAL A 430 16.79 -0.11 2.44
CA VAL A 430 15.32 -0.35 2.38
C VAL A 430 14.89 -0.87 1.00
N ALA A 431 15.54 -0.40 -0.07
CA ALA A 431 15.27 -0.86 -1.44
C ALA A 431 15.53 -2.37 -1.65
N ALA A 432 16.44 -2.98 -0.88
CA ALA A 432 16.74 -4.41 -0.97
C ALA A 432 15.54 -5.29 -0.57
N SER A 433 14.64 -4.79 0.29
CA SER A 433 13.40 -5.50 0.63
C SER A 433 12.51 -5.77 -0.58
N ARG A 434 12.67 -5.03 -1.68
CA ARG A 434 11.91 -5.21 -2.94
C ARG A 434 12.34 -6.42 -3.77
N LEU A 435 13.44 -7.09 -3.39
CA LEU A 435 13.87 -8.37 -3.96
C LEU A 435 12.95 -9.54 -3.54
N PHE A 436 12.15 -9.36 -2.49
CA PHE A 436 11.32 -10.43 -1.94
C PHE A 436 9.83 -10.08 -2.07
N ALA A 437 9.02 -11.04 -2.50
CA ALA A 437 7.56 -10.90 -2.53
C ALA A 437 6.96 -10.91 -1.12
N ASP A 438 7.54 -11.72 -0.24
CA ASP A 438 7.21 -11.88 1.16
C ASP A 438 8.48 -11.79 2.02
N LEU A 439 8.34 -11.37 3.27
CA LEU A 439 9.47 -11.28 4.19
C LEU A 439 10.04 -12.69 4.46
N PRO A 440 11.29 -13.00 4.07
CA PRO A 440 11.77 -14.37 4.20
C PRO A 440 12.06 -14.73 5.67
N GLN A 441 11.60 -15.90 6.10
CA GLN A 441 11.59 -16.33 7.51
C GLN A 441 12.63 -17.41 7.83
N GLY A 442 13.00 -17.52 9.11
CA GLY A 442 13.90 -18.57 9.60
C GLY A 442 15.38 -18.33 9.29
N TRP A 443 15.77 -17.07 9.05
CA TRP A 443 17.14 -16.66 8.75
C TRP A 443 17.68 -15.70 9.81
N ALA A 444 18.99 -15.76 10.05
CA ALA A 444 19.69 -14.81 10.90
C ALA A 444 19.69 -13.39 10.30
N PRO A 445 20.02 -12.34 11.08
CA PRO A 445 20.15 -10.99 10.53
C PRO A 445 21.13 -10.92 9.35
N TRP A 446 20.79 -10.13 8.35
CA TRP A 446 21.64 -9.88 7.18
C TRP A 446 23.02 -9.38 7.56
N GLN A 447 24.02 -9.84 6.82
CA GLN A 447 25.40 -9.32 6.81
C GLN A 447 25.65 -8.73 5.42
N ARG A 448 26.09 -7.47 5.34
CA ARG A 448 26.38 -6.77 4.07
C ARG A 448 27.80 -6.25 4.08
N VAL A 449 28.42 -6.13 2.90
CA VAL A 449 29.65 -5.32 2.77
C VAL A 449 29.43 -4.15 1.81
N ALA A 450 29.95 -2.98 2.19
CA ALA A 450 29.87 -1.72 1.45
C ALA A 450 30.96 -1.64 0.33
N GLY A 451 30.64 -1.01 -0.80
CA GLY A 451 31.57 -0.70 -1.90
C GLY A 451 32.26 -1.89 -2.60
N TRP A 452 31.52 -2.95 -2.98
CA TRP A 452 32.07 -4.19 -3.58
C TRP A 452 31.63 -4.45 -5.02
N PRO A 453 32.55 -4.63 -5.99
CA PRO A 453 32.24 -5.25 -7.28
C PRO A 453 32.34 -6.79 -7.24
N GLN A 454 33.29 -7.36 -6.49
CA GLN A 454 33.50 -8.80 -6.29
C GLN A 454 34.04 -9.07 -4.87
N GLY A 455 33.81 -10.28 -4.36
CA GLY A 455 34.07 -10.62 -2.96
C GLY A 455 34.34 -12.09 -2.69
N LYS A 456 35.05 -12.41 -1.59
CA LYS A 456 35.20 -13.78 -1.10
C LYS A 456 34.52 -13.96 0.25
N LEU A 457 33.73 -15.02 0.41
CA LEU A 457 33.24 -15.50 1.70
C LEU A 457 33.95 -16.79 2.07
N ARG A 458 34.45 -16.88 3.30
CA ARG A 458 35.15 -18.05 3.81
C ARG A 458 34.56 -18.51 5.14
N LEU A 459 34.21 -19.78 5.21
CA LEU A 459 33.88 -20.49 6.44
C LEU A 459 35.04 -21.41 6.83
N ALA A 460 35.58 -21.22 8.03
CA ALA A 460 36.54 -22.16 8.61
C ALA A 460 35.79 -23.28 9.35
N LEU A 461 36.19 -24.54 9.13
CA LEU A 461 35.65 -25.69 9.83
C LEU A 461 36.55 -26.03 11.02
N ALA A 462 35.95 -26.30 12.17
CA ALA A 462 36.70 -26.61 13.39
C ALA A 462 37.48 -27.93 13.25
N GLU A 463 36.88 -28.91 12.55
CA GLU A 463 37.49 -30.19 12.21
C GLU A 463 37.38 -30.43 10.70
N PRO A 464 38.23 -31.30 10.10
CA PRO A 464 38.07 -31.72 8.71
C PRO A 464 36.70 -32.35 8.48
N ALA A 465 36.00 -31.95 7.42
CA ALA A 465 34.65 -32.42 7.14
C ALA A 465 34.61 -33.94 6.84
N GLY A 466 33.59 -34.63 7.36
CA GLY A 466 33.28 -36.02 7.07
C GLY A 466 32.57 -36.23 5.72
N GLY A 467 32.07 -35.16 5.09
CA GLY A 467 31.45 -35.18 3.76
C GLY A 467 29.91 -35.20 3.76
N ALA A 468 29.29 -35.14 4.94
CA ALA A 468 27.83 -35.14 5.12
C ALA A 468 27.30 -33.82 5.68
N GLU A 469 28.20 -32.93 6.12
CA GLU A 469 27.87 -31.64 6.70
C GLU A 469 27.27 -30.71 5.64
N GLN A 470 26.11 -30.12 5.95
CA GLN A 470 25.41 -29.19 5.08
C GLN A 470 25.31 -27.81 5.74
N PHE A 471 25.54 -26.77 4.95
CA PHE A 471 25.41 -25.38 5.35
C PHE A 471 24.43 -24.67 4.42
N GLU A 472 23.41 -24.03 4.98
CA GLU A 472 22.44 -23.22 4.23
C GLU A 472 22.74 -21.73 4.38
N LEU A 473 22.87 -21.04 3.24
CA LEU A 473 23.16 -19.61 3.16
C LEU A 473 22.21 -18.94 2.17
N MET A 474 21.54 -17.88 2.58
CA MET A 474 20.84 -16.99 1.65
C MET A 474 21.79 -15.90 1.20
N LEU A 475 21.96 -15.75 -0.11
CA LEU A 475 22.87 -14.82 -0.76
C LEU A 475 22.09 -13.83 -1.62
N ILE A 476 22.45 -12.55 -1.54
CA ILE A 476 22.13 -11.52 -2.54
C ILE A 476 23.43 -11.23 -3.28
N GLY A 477 23.45 -11.55 -4.57
CA GLY A 477 24.67 -11.66 -5.39
C GLY A 477 24.76 -13.03 -6.05
N ARG A 478 25.79 -13.24 -6.88
CA ARG A 478 25.93 -14.46 -7.69
C ARG A 478 27.22 -15.22 -7.35
N PRO A 479 27.15 -16.50 -6.95
CA PRO A 479 28.36 -17.29 -6.75
C PRO A 479 29.05 -17.54 -8.10
N LEU A 480 30.36 -17.31 -8.14
CA LEU A 480 31.23 -17.51 -9.31
C LEU A 480 32.02 -18.82 -9.21
N ALA A 481 32.54 -19.12 -8.02
CA ALA A 481 33.27 -20.36 -7.74
C ALA A 481 33.07 -20.79 -6.29
N VAL A 482 33.17 -22.10 -6.04
CA VAL A 482 33.13 -22.71 -4.71
C VAL A 482 34.30 -23.67 -4.54
N SER A 483 34.96 -23.62 -3.38
CA SER A 483 35.99 -24.59 -2.98
C SER A 483 35.62 -25.23 -1.63
N GLY A 484 35.99 -26.50 -1.44
CA GLY A 484 35.73 -27.24 -0.19
C GLY A 484 34.30 -27.75 0.01
N ALA A 485 33.36 -27.48 -0.91
CA ALA A 485 31.98 -27.96 -0.85
C ALA A 485 31.37 -28.18 -2.25
N ARG A 486 30.33 -29.02 -2.33
CA ARG A 486 29.38 -29.06 -3.45
C ARG A 486 28.30 -28.02 -3.22
N LEU A 487 27.98 -27.23 -4.24
CA LEU A 487 26.96 -26.19 -4.19
C LEU A 487 25.69 -26.62 -4.93
N HIS A 488 24.55 -26.52 -4.26
CA HIS A 488 23.23 -26.48 -4.87
C HIS A 488 22.61 -25.11 -4.62
N ALA A 489 22.13 -24.44 -5.67
CA ALA A 489 21.57 -23.08 -5.57
C ALA A 489 20.12 -23.07 -6.05
N MET A 490 19.24 -22.47 -5.25
CA MET A 490 17.83 -22.26 -5.58
C MET A 490 17.51 -20.77 -5.64
N PRO A 491 16.80 -20.28 -6.67
CA PRO A 491 16.33 -18.90 -6.74
C PRO A 491 15.49 -18.51 -5.51
N ALA A 492 15.72 -17.31 -4.99
CA ALA A 492 14.98 -16.72 -3.87
C ALA A 492 14.50 -15.29 -4.14
N CYS A 493 14.80 -14.74 -5.33
CA CYS A 493 14.27 -13.45 -5.76
C CYS A 493 12.87 -13.63 -6.33
N GLY A 494 11.86 -13.14 -5.62
CA GLY A 494 10.46 -13.17 -6.07
C GLY A 494 9.77 -11.81 -6.07
N GLY A 495 10.44 -10.77 -5.59
CA GLY A 495 9.87 -9.44 -5.47
C GLY A 495 9.81 -8.65 -6.78
N ARG A 496 9.07 -7.53 -6.76
CA ARG A 496 8.82 -6.68 -7.92
C ARG A 496 10.05 -6.01 -8.53
N ALA A 497 11.16 -5.97 -7.81
CA ALA A 497 12.41 -5.36 -8.26
C ALA A 497 13.50 -6.40 -8.57
N CYS A 498 13.13 -7.67 -8.79
CA CYS A 498 14.08 -8.71 -9.17
C CYS A 498 14.59 -8.48 -10.61
N PRO A 499 15.91 -8.25 -10.81
CA PRO A 499 16.50 -8.20 -12.15
C PRO A 499 16.49 -9.57 -12.83
N ALA A 500 16.73 -10.62 -12.04
CA ALA A 500 16.66 -12.02 -12.43
C ALA A 500 16.27 -12.88 -11.21
N PRO A 501 15.69 -14.08 -11.41
CA PRO A 501 15.31 -14.97 -10.31
C PRO A 501 16.48 -15.32 -9.37
N ASP A 502 17.69 -15.33 -9.94
CA ASP A 502 18.94 -15.73 -9.31
C ASP A 502 19.69 -14.56 -8.65
N SER A 503 19.10 -13.36 -8.61
CA SER A 503 19.65 -12.16 -7.94
C SER A 503 19.69 -12.27 -6.41
N ALA A 504 18.82 -13.12 -5.86
CA ALA A 504 18.89 -13.64 -4.51
C ALA A 504 18.72 -15.16 -4.59
N GLN A 505 19.48 -15.92 -3.81
CA GLN A 505 19.51 -17.38 -3.88
C GLN A 505 19.62 -17.99 -2.48
N ILE A 506 19.07 -19.19 -2.31
CA ILE A 506 19.38 -20.07 -1.19
C ILE A 506 20.43 -21.07 -1.70
N LEU A 507 21.58 -21.09 -1.03
CA LEU A 507 22.69 -21.99 -1.31
C LEU A 507 22.71 -23.09 -0.26
N THR A 508 22.70 -24.34 -0.70
CA THR A 508 23.00 -25.52 0.12
C THR A 508 24.40 -25.99 -0.23
N LEU A 509 25.31 -25.91 0.75
CA LEU A 509 26.72 -26.26 0.62
C LEU A 509 26.99 -27.56 1.37
N THR A 510 27.25 -28.65 0.65
CA THR A 510 27.65 -29.93 1.25
C THR A 510 29.16 -30.01 1.27
N ALA A 511 29.77 -30.02 2.47
CA ALA A 511 31.22 -30.05 2.61
C ALA A 511 31.82 -31.30 1.94
N LEU A 512 32.99 -31.14 1.31
CA LEU A 512 33.73 -32.28 0.74
C LEU A 512 34.52 -32.99 1.85
N PRO A 513 34.66 -34.33 1.81
CA PRO A 513 35.48 -35.07 2.77
C PRO A 513 36.90 -34.48 2.87
N GLY A 514 37.37 -34.24 4.10
CA GLY A 514 38.69 -33.68 4.40
C GLY A 514 38.83 -32.16 4.25
N ALA A 515 37.78 -31.45 3.80
CA ALA A 515 37.82 -30.00 3.70
C ALA A 515 37.97 -29.36 5.09
N ARG A 516 38.86 -28.37 5.23
CA ARG A 516 39.03 -27.56 6.46
C ARG A 516 38.40 -26.16 6.36
N ALA A 517 37.98 -25.78 5.15
CA ALA A 517 37.31 -24.53 4.90
C ALA A 517 36.42 -24.65 3.66
N ILE A 518 35.40 -23.81 3.59
CA ILE A 518 34.57 -23.61 2.41
C ILE A 518 34.77 -22.16 1.96
N GLU A 519 35.09 -21.95 0.68
CA GLU A 519 35.23 -20.62 0.10
C GLU A 519 34.27 -20.40 -1.05
N LEU A 520 33.71 -19.19 -1.13
CA LEU A 520 32.82 -18.74 -2.18
C LEU A 520 33.38 -17.46 -2.79
N ASP A 521 33.65 -17.48 -4.09
CA ASP A 521 33.91 -16.27 -4.88
C ASP A 521 32.56 -15.75 -5.38
N ILE A 522 32.25 -14.47 -5.16
CA ILE A 522 30.91 -13.93 -5.37
C ILE A 522 30.96 -12.59 -6.10
N ALA A 523 30.11 -12.44 -7.12
CA ALA A 523 29.82 -11.17 -7.77
C ALA A 523 28.69 -10.44 -7.03
N ALA A 524 28.86 -9.14 -6.78
CA ALA A 524 27.81 -8.31 -6.19
C ALA A 524 26.66 -8.08 -7.17
N LEU A 525 25.43 -7.97 -6.65
CA LEU A 525 24.25 -7.64 -7.45
C LEU A 525 24.32 -6.20 -7.94
N ASP A 526 23.96 -5.95 -9.20
CA ASP A 526 23.63 -4.60 -9.67
C ASP A 526 22.32 -4.12 -9.06
N ALA A 527 22.40 -3.19 -8.11
CA ALA A 527 21.27 -2.67 -7.36
C ALA A 527 20.64 -1.42 -7.99
N SER A 528 21.11 -0.99 -9.18
CA SER A 528 20.55 0.18 -9.88
C SER A 528 19.03 0.06 -10.15
N THR A 529 18.55 -1.16 -10.41
CA THR A 529 17.14 -1.51 -10.64
C THR A 529 16.29 -1.57 -9.37
N LEU A 530 16.91 -1.63 -8.18
CA LEU A 530 16.19 -1.66 -6.91
C LEU A 530 15.66 -0.28 -6.51
N ARG A 531 16.24 0.79 -7.09
CA ARG A 531 15.92 2.18 -6.78
C ARG A 531 14.58 2.58 -7.39
N GLY A 532 13.67 3.04 -6.55
CA GLY A 532 12.42 3.63 -7.00
C GLY A 532 12.66 5.10 -7.35
N GLN A 533 11.93 5.64 -8.33
CA GLN A 533 12.00 7.06 -8.67
C GLN A 533 11.77 7.98 -7.46
N LYS A 534 10.91 7.57 -6.51
CA LYS A 534 10.69 8.29 -5.25
C LYS A 534 11.89 8.24 -4.30
N ASP A 535 12.67 7.17 -4.28
CA ASP A 535 13.82 7.08 -3.36
C ASP A 535 14.89 8.11 -3.75
N GLN A 536 15.03 8.37 -5.05
CA GLN A 536 15.95 9.38 -5.56
C GLN A 536 15.57 10.80 -5.13
N SER A 537 14.30 11.10 -4.86
CA SER A 537 13.87 12.43 -4.38
C SER A 537 14.41 12.78 -2.99
N TYR A 538 14.90 11.78 -2.24
CA TYR A 538 15.50 11.94 -0.91
C TYR A 538 17.04 11.76 -0.92
N ARG A 539 17.69 11.92 -2.07
CA ARG A 539 19.17 11.87 -2.21
C ARG A 539 19.72 13.14 -2.82
N HIS A 540 20.84 13.67 -2.32
CA HIS A 540 21.46 14.82 -2.96
C HIS A 540 21.99 14.50 -4.36
N LEU A 541 22.46 13.27 -4.59
CA LEU A 541 22.99 12.84 -5.89
C LEU A 541 21.94 12.09 -6.69
N ARG A 542 21.70 12.53 -7.93
CA ARG A 542 20.86 11.84 -8.92
C ARG A 542 21.50 11.84 -10.30
N VAL A 543 20.97 10.99 -11.19
CA VAL A 543 21.33 10.99 -12.61
C VAL A 543 20.23 11.69 -13.41
N ALA A 544 20.56 12.80 -14.07
CA ALA A 544 19.64 13.57 -14.91
C ALA A 544 20.24 13.73 -16.31
N GLY A 545 19.54 13.22 -17.34
CA GLY A 545 20.02 13.28 -18.72
C GLY A 545 21.39 12.63 -18.95
N GLY A 546 21.70 11.55 -18.21
CA GLY A 546 22.99 10.85 -18.27
C GLY A 546 24.15 11.53 -17.52
N LYS A 547 23.90 12.65 -16.83
CA LYS A 547 24.90 13.36 -16.01
C LYS A 547 24.56 13.27 -14.53
N LEU A 548 25.59 13.23 -13.69
CA LEU A 548 25.42 13.42 -12.25
C LEU A 548 24.97 14.85 -11.98
N ALA A 549 23.95 15.00 -11.15
CA ALA A 549 23.44 16.29 -10.72
C ALA A 549 23.23 16.28 -9.20
N TRP A 550 23.67 17.36 -8.56
CA TRP A 550 23.30 17.67 -7.19
C TRP A 550 21.90 18.28 -7.17
N GLN A 551 20.99 17.68 -6.43
CA GLN A 551 19.67 18.23 -6.15
C GLN A 551 19.59 18.73 -4.71
N ALA A 552 18.88 19.83 -4.52
CA ALA A 552 18.46 20.25 -3.20
C ALA A 552 17.46 19.22 -2.65
N LEU A 553 17.65 18.81 -1.41
CA LEU A 553 16.63 18.06 -0.69
C LEU A 553 15.62 19.05 -0.15
N ASP A 554 14.48 19.11 -0.80
CA ASP A 554 13.37 19.87 -0.31
C ASP A 554 12.83 19.20 0.96
N ASN A 555 12.78 19.93 2.08
CA ASN A 555 11.96 19.56 3.23
C ASN A 555 10.45 19.73 2.94
N ASN A 556 10.03 19.70 1.66
CA ASN A 556 8.68 20.00 1.18
C ASN A 556 7.72 18.81 1.37
N GLY A 557 7.69 18.25 2.58
CA GLY A 557 6.73 17.20 2.95
C GLY A 557 6.59 16.95 4.45
N ALA A 558 7.61 17.28 5.24
CA ALA A 558 7.51 17.32 6.69
C ALA A 558 8.05 18.67 7.15
N PRO A 559 7.30 19.45 7.96
CA PRO A 559 7.89 20.63 8.58
C PRO A 559 9.18 20.22 9.29
N ASN A 560 10.14 21.14 9.40
CA ASN A 560 11.34 21.07 10.23
C ASN A 560 11.07 20.78 11.73
N ALA A 561 9.92 20.21 12.09
CA ALA A 561 9.74 19.54 13.35
C ALA A 561 10.71 18.35 13.36
N ARG A 562 11.72 18.40 14.23
CA ARG A 562 12.30 17.18 14.79
C ARG A 562 11.14 16.20 15.04
N PRO A 563 11.22 14.93 14.61
CA PRO A 563 10.14 13.98 14.84
C PRO A 563 9.75 14.07 16.31
N ARG A 564 8.53 14.58 16.53
CA ARG A 564 8.02 14.82 17.87
C ARG A 564 7.97 13.47 18.54
N ALA A 565 8.54 13.36 19.74
CA ALA A 565 8.45 12.12 20.50
C ALA A 565 6.96 11.75 20.61
N PRO A 566 6.59 10.50 20.32
CA PRO A 566 5.19 10.09 20.33
C PRO A 566 4.60 10.36 21.71
N SER A 567 3.38 10.90 21.74
CA SER A 567 2.66 11.14 22.98
C SER A 567 2.39 9.79 23.68
N PRO A 568 2.42 9.72 25.03
CA PRO A 568 2.05 8.50 25.75
C PRO A 568 0.63 8.05 25.39
N VAL A 569 0.44 6.74 25.24
CA VAL A 569 -0.85 6.13 24.88
C VAL A 569 -1.19 5.03 25.87
N LEU A 570 -2.46 5.00 26.29
CA LEU A 570 -3.07 3.90 27.03
C LEU A 570 -4.26 3.36 26.25
N LEU A 571 -4.33 2.04 26.04
CA LEU A 571 -5.48 1.40 25.38
C LEU A 571 -6.12 0.37 26.28
N GLN A 572 -7.45 0.37 26.30
CA GLN A 572 -8.28 -0.61 27.01
C GLN A 572 -9.21 -1.32 26.03
N ASP A 573 -9.65 -2.52 26.40
CA ASP A 573 -10.72 -3.25 25.73
C ASP A 573 -12.09 -2.69 26.15
N ARG A 574 -13.18 -3.25 25.61
CA ARG A 574 -14.54 -2.73 25.85
C ARG A 574 -14.96 -2.77 27.32
N THR A 575 -14.34 -3.64 28.12
CA THR A 575 -14.62 -3.83 29.55
C THR A 575 -13.69 -3.01 30.44
N GLY A 576 -12.73 -2.29 29.87
CA GLY A 576 -11.72 -1.53 30.61
C GLY A 576 -10.42 -2.31 30.87
N THR A 577 -10.31 -3.55 30.38
CA THR A 577 -9.08 -4.36 30.54
C THR A 577 -7.94 -3.75 29.73
N LEU A 578 -6.76 -3.61 30.34
CA LEU A 578 -5.61 -2.98 29.70
C LEU A 578 -5.07 -3.81 28.52
N LEU A 579 -4.96 -3.18 27.36
CA LEU A 579 -4.41 -3.76 26.12
C LEU A 579 -3.03 -3.22 25.77
N TRP A 580 -2.76 -1.95 26.07
CA TRP A 580 -1.50 -1.27 25.79
C TRP A 580 -1.16 -0.27 26.88
N ALA A 581 0.08 -0.31 27.36
CA ALA A 581 0.67 0.68 28.25
C ALA A 581 2.20 0.70 28.08
N ASP A 582 2.84 1.80 28.49
CA ASP A 582 4.30 1.90 28.54
C ASP A 582 5.01 1.62 27.21
N GLY A 583 4.34 1.92 26.09
CA GLY A 583 4.89 1.78 24.74
C GLY A 583 4.90 0.35 24.19
N LEU A 584 4.25 -0.61 24.84
CA LEU A 584 4.15 -2.01 24.42
C LEU A 584 2.73 -2.59 24.66
N PRO A 585 2.33 -3.65 23.92
CA PRO A 585 1.09 -4.36 24.20
C PRO A 585 1.22 -5.20 25.47
N THR A 586 0.12 -5.40 26.20
CA THR A 586 0.13 -6.34 27.33
C THR A 586 0.37 -7.78 26.84
N ARG A 587 0.84 -8.66 27.74
CA ARG A 587 1.07 -10.07 27.38
C ARG A 587 -0.22 -10.74 26.90
N ALA A 588 -1.34 -10.48 27.58
CA ALA A 588 -2.65 -11.01 27.18
C ALA A 588 -3.08 -10.53 25.79
N ALA A 589 -2.87 -9.25 25.46
CA ALA A 589 -3.15 -8.72 24.13
C ALA A 589 -2.22 -9.33 23.05
N SER A 590 -0.95 -9.54 23.38
CA SER A 590 0.03 -10.19 22.49
C SER A 590 -0.35 -11.65 22.21
N ASP A 591 -0.68 -12.40 23.25
CA ASP A 591 -1.14 -13.80 23.17
C ASP A 591 -2.49 -13.93 22.43
N ALA A 592 -3.28 -12.84 22.37
CA ALA A 592 -4.52 -12.72 21.61
C ALA A 592 -4.33 -12.30 20.14
N GLY A 593 -3.08 -12.20 19.67
CA GLY A 593 -2.74 -11.84 18.28
C GLY A 593 -2.91 -10.36 17.95
N LEU A 594 -3.06 -9.48 18.94
CA LEU A 594 -3.37 -8.06 18.71
C LEU A 594 -2.15 -7.18 18.37
N GLY A 595 -0.94 -7.73 18.34
CA GLY A 595 0.29 -6.97 18.07
C GLY A 595 0.26 -6.11 16.79
N PRO A 596 -0.09 -6.68 15.61
CA PRO A 596 -0.21 -5.89 14.38
C PRO A 596 -1.23 -4.75 14.47
N LEU A 597 -2.32 -4.92 15.25
CA LEU A 597 -3.37 -3.92 15.41
C LEU A 597 -2.97 -2.82 16.40
N LEU A 598 -2.58 -3.20 17.63
CA LEU A 598 -2.31 -2.27 18.73
C LEU A 598 -0.96 -1.60 18.58
N GLY A 599 0.03 -2.32 18.09
CA GLY A 599 1.43 -1.90 18.02
C GLY A 599 2.36 -3.03 18.44
N LEU A 600 3.63 -2.92 18.04
CA LEU A 600 4.71 -3.77 18.56
C LEU A 600 5.74 -2.96 19.35
N GLY A 601 5.69 -1.64 19.19
CA GLY A 601 6.48 -0.62 19.88
C GLY A 601 5.98 0.76 19.47
N SER A 602 6.47 1.80 20.14
CA SER A 602 6.09 3.20 19.86
C SER A 602 6.41 3.70 18.45
N ASP A 603 7.30 3.01 17.72
CA ASP A 603 7.71 3.33 16.35
C ASP A 603 6.90 2.56 15.29
N HIS A 604 5.96 1.70 15.69
CA HIS A 604 4.97 1.10 14.81
C HIS A 604 3.88 2.14 14.45
N GLY A 605 4.24 3.11 13.62
CA GLY A 605 3.47 4.33 13.41
C GLY A 605 2.02 4.14 12.94
N ASN A 606 1.73 3.12 12.13
CA ASN A 606 0.39 2.80 11.59
C ASN A 606 -0.48 1.92 12.50
N SER A 607 0.03 1.47 13.66
CA SER A 607 -0.81 0.79 14.66
C SER A 607 -1.76 1.75 15.38
N VAL A 608 -2.76 1.24 16.13
CA VAL A 608 -3.66 2.10 16.91
C VAL A 608 -2.87 2.96 17.90
N ALA A 609 -1.90 2.41 18.63
CA ALA A 609 -1.07 3.18 19.55
C ALA A 609 -0.19 4.19 18.79
N GLY A 610 0.39 3.79 17.65
CA GLY A 610 1.18 4.69 16.81
C GLY A 610 0.37 5.86 16.26
N MET A 611 -0.88 5.63 15.85
CA MET A 611 -1.81 6.65 15.39
C MET A 611 -2.17 7.64 16.49
N LEU A 612 -2.56 7.15 17.68
CA LEU A 612 -2.86 8.01 18.81
C LEU A 612 -1.61 8.77 19.30
N GLY A 613 -0.42 8.17 19.19
CA GLY A 613 0.84 8.83 19.51
C GLY A 613 1.19 10.03 18.61
N ARG A 614 0.54 10.17 17.43
CA ARG A 614 0.64 11.37 16.56
C ARG A 614 -0.15 12.55 17.09
N LEU A 615 -1.08 12.33 18.02
CA LEU A 615 -1.87 13.41 18.64
C LEU A 615 -0.99 14.26 19.56
N PRO A 616 -1.31 15.55 19.71
CA PRO A 616 -0.47 16.49 20.45
C PRO A 616 -0.54 16.33 21.98
N LEU A 617 -1.42 15.49 22.51
CA LEU A 617 -1.56 15.25 23.94
C LEU A 617 -1.49 13.74 24.21
N PRO A 618 -1.14 13.32 25.44
CA PRO A 618 -1.30 11.94 25.85
C PRO A 618 -2.74 11.48 25.63
N SER A 619 -2.91 10.25 25.15
CA SER A 619 -4.23 9.73 24.78
C SER A 619 -4.59 8.44 25.51
N THR A 620 -5.82 8.37 26.01
CA THR A 620 -6.44 7.18 26.58
C THR A 620 -7.60 6.73 25.70
N GLY A 621 -7.45 5.57 25.06
CA GLY A 621 -8.44 5.00 24.15
C GLY A 621 -9.11 3.74 24.73
N ARG A 622 -10.40 3.58 24.47
CA ARG A 622 -11.16 2.34 24.74
C ARG A 622 -11.60 1.73 23.41
N LEU A 623 -11.25 0.47 23.17
CA LEU A 623 -11.61 -0.26 21.95
C LEU A 623 -12.87 -1.10 22.14
N SER A 624 -13.54 -1.46 21.04
CA SER A 624 -14.72 -2.31 21.04
C SER A 624 -14.43 -3.80 21.24
N LEU A 625 -13.15 -4.18 21.18
CA LEU A 625 -12.70 -5.56 21.33
C LEU A 625 -13.08 -6.12 22.70
N ASP A 626 -13.55 -7.36 22.70
CA ASP A 626 -13.69 -8.20 23.89
C ASP A 626 -12.47 -9.12 23.96
N LEU A 627 -11.56 -8.89 24.92
CA LEU A 627 -10.30 -9.63 24.97
C LEU A 627 -10.47 -11.15 25.13
N PRO A 628 -11.41 -11.67 25.94
CA PRO A 628 -11.71 -13.10 26.00
C PRO A 628 -12.15 -13.70 24.66
N LEU A 629 -13.12 -13.06 23.98
CA LEU A 629 -13.59 -13.50 22.66
C LEU A 629 -12.45 -13.45 21.63
N GLN A 630 -11.70 -12.35 21.59
CA GLN A 630 -10.54 -12.18 20.72
C GLN A 630 -9.52 -13.31 20.92
N THR A 631 -9.19 -13.64 22.17
CA THR A 631 -8.23 -14.70 22.50
C THR A 631 -8.71 -16.06 22.00
N LEU A 632 -9.98 -16.39 22.24
CA LEU A 632 -10.59 -17.63 21.75
C LEU A 632 -10.59 -17.67 20.22
N SER A 633 -11.03 -16.59 19.57
CA SER A 633 -11.04 -16.43 18.11
C SER A 633 -9.66 -16.65 17.51
N GLN A 634 -8.60 -16.06 18.07
CA GLN A 634 -7.23 -16.23 17.58
C GLN A 634 -6.76 -17.69 17.71
N ARG A 635 -6.96 -18.32 18.86
CA ARG A 635 -6.53 -19.72 19.10
C ARG A 635 -7.24 -20.71 18.18
N VAL A 636 -8.54 -20.53 17.96
CA VAL A 636 -9.31 -21.37 17.04
C VAL A 636 -8.89 -21.13 15.60
N LEU A 637 -8.64 -19.88 15.21
CA LEU A 637 -8.16 -19.54 13.87
C LEU A 637 -6.77 -20.15 13.58
N ASP A 638 -5.86 -20.11 14.55
CA ASP A 638 -4.55 -20.74 14.44
C ASP A 638 -4.66 -22.27 14.38
N CYS A 639 -5.54 -22.86 15.18
CA CYS A 639 -5.73 -24.30 15.22
C CYS A 639 -6.37 -24.86 13.94
N ILE A 640 -7.58 -24.40 13.63
CA ILE A 640 -8.39 -24.96 12.55
C ILE A 640 -8.02 -24.29 11.24
N GLY A 641 -7.98 -22.96 11.20
CA GLY A 641 -7.75 -22.20 9.98
C GLY A 641 -6.33 -22.36 9.44
N LEU A 642 -5.31 -22.09 10.25
CA LEU A 642 -3.93 -22.23 9.77
C LEU A 642 -3.47 -23.69 9.68
N ARG A 643 -3.75 -24.50 10.71
CA ARG A 643 -3.14 -25.82 10.88
C ARG A 643 -4.07 -26.99 10.54
N ARG A 644 -5.32 -26.78 10.13
CA ARG A 644 -6.30 -27.87 9.88
C ARG A 644 -6.44 -28.84 11.07
N GLY A 645 -6.19 -28.35 12.28
CA GLY A 645 -6.32 -29.11 13.52
C GLY A 645 -7.77 -29.28 13.98
N ARG A 646 -7.94 -29.94 15.12
CA ARG A 646 -9.22 -30.11 15.81
C ARG A 646 -9.19 -29.35 17.14
N TRP A 647 -10.23 -28.56 17.37
CA TRP A 647 -10.43 -27.81 18.61
C TRP A 647 -11.41 -28.56 19.52
N ASP A 648 -11.00 -28.86 20.75
CA ASP A 648 -11.83 -29.58 21.73
C ASP A 648 -12.61 -28.66 22.69
N GLY A 649 -12.49 -27.34 22.52
CA GLY A 649 -13.04 -26.32 23.41
C GLY A 649 -11.97 -25.60 24.24
N LYS A 650 -10.78 -26.19 24.40
CA LYS A 650 -9.68 -25.64 25.22
C LYS A 650 -8.32 -25.68 24.50
N GLN A 651 -8.05 -26.75 23.75
CA GLN A 651 -6.76 -27.01 23.12
C GLN A 651 -6.91 -27.45 21.66
N CYS A 652 -5.80 -27.29 20.93
CA CYS A 652 -5.67 -27.75 19.56
C CYS A 652 -4.98 -29.11 19.50
N SER A 653 -5.52 -30.04 18.73
CA SER A 653 -4.91 -31.35 18.46
C SER A 653 -4.83 -31.65 16.97
N GLY A 654 -3.87 -32.49 16.56
CA GLY A 654 -3.76 -32.99 15.18
C GLY A 654 -3.47 -31.92 14.12
N GLY A 655 -2.90 -30.77 14.50
CA GLY A 655 -2.54 -29.70 13.56
C GLY A 655 -1.38 -30.10 12.63
N GLN A 656 -1.50 -29.73 11.37
CA GLN A 656 -0.50 -29.90 10.32
C GLN A 656 0.40 -28.65 10.21
N GLY A 657 1.51 -28.78 9.46
CA GLY A 657 2.33 -27.64 9.06
C GLY A 657 1.52 -26.60 8.27
N VAL A 658 1.78 -25.32 8.51
CA VAL A 658 1.10 -24.22 7.81
C VAL A 658 1.66 -24.14 6.39
N PRO A 659 0.83 -24.28 5.32
CA PRO A 659 1.32 -24.11 3.96
C PRO A 659 1.80 -22.69 3.71
N ASP A 660 2.84 -22.57 2.88
CA ASP A 660 3.41 -21.27 2.50
C ASP A 660 2.34 -20.33 1.92
N GLY A 661 2.38 -19.08 2.37
CA GLY A 661 1.44 -18.04 1.93
C GLY A 661 0.02 -18.16 2.49
N ARG A 662 -0.30 -19.20 3.28
CA ARG A 662 -1.62 -19.32 3.92
C ARG A 662 -1.86 -18.16 4.87
N ARG A 663 -3.01 -17.50 4.71
CA ARG A 663 -3.54 -16.45 5.58
C ARG A 663 -4.94 -16.83 6.03
N ALA A 664 -5.31 -16.38 7.23
CA ALA A 664 -6.64 -16.58 7.77
C ALA A 664 -7.10 -15.34 8.55
N GLY A 665 -8.40 -15.09 8.56
CA GLY A 665 -9.00 -13.96 9.28
C GLY A 665 -10.40 -14.29 9.78
N LEU A 666 -10.80 -13.68 10.89
CA LEU A 666 -12.09 -13.88 11.55
C LEU A 666 -12.55 -12.58 12.21
N VAL A 667 -13.80 -12.20 11.99
CA VAL A 667 -14.45 -11.04 12.62
C VAL A 667 -15.74 -11.46 13.29
N PHE A 668 -15.95 -10.96 14.51
CA PHE A 668 -17.26 -10.90 15.18
C PHE A 668 -17.64 -9.44 15.36
N LEU A 669 -18.86 -9.10 14.96
CA LEU A 669 -19.38 -7.72 14.93
C LEU A 669 -20.77 -7.69 15.59
N ASP A 670 -21.02 -6.74 16.48
CA ASP A 670 -22.37 -6.40 16.94
C ASP A 670 -23.10 -5.64 15.83
N ALA A 671 -24.20 -6.21 15.31
CA ALA A 671 -24.88 -5.69 14.14
C ALA A 671 -25.77 -4.48 14.44
N GLU A 672 -26.05 -4.20 15.71
CA GLU A 672 -26.92 -3.12 16.15
C GLU A 672 -26.15 -1.80 16.21
N ASN A 673 -24.91 -1.84 16.72
CA ASN A 673 -24.11 -0.64 16.95
C ASN A 673 -22.78 -0.61 16.15
N GLY A 674 -22.43 -1.68 15.44
CA GLY A 674 -21.22 -1.78 14.63
C GLY A 674 -19.94 -2.01 15.43
N ASP A 675 -20.02 -2.38 16.71
CA ASP A 675 -18.86 -2.67 17.54
C ASP A 675 -18.14 -3.93 17.03
N ILE A 676 -16.85 -3.79 16.70
CA ILE A 676 -16.01 -4.94 16.35
C ILE A 676 -15.59 -5.64 17.65
N LEU A 677 -16.21 -6.78 17.94
CA LEU A 677 -16.01 -7.53 19.18
C LEU A 677 -14.74 -8.38 19.14
N ALA A 678 -14.40 -8.91 17.97
CA ALA A 678 -13.12 -9.58 17.72
C ALA A 678 -12.71 -9.40 16.25
N ALA A 679 -11.41 -9.23 16.03
CA ALA A 679 -10.75 -9.19 14.73
C ALA A 679 -9.45 -10.01 14.82
N ALA A 680 -9.56 -11.32 14.61
CA ALA A 680 -8.45 -12.26 14.66
C ALA A 680 -7.83 -12.45 13.28
N GLY A 681 -6.51 -12.61 13.21
CA GLY A 681 -5.81 -12.77 11.94
C GLY A 681 -4.50 -13.53 12.09
N ALA A 682 -4.17 -14.30 11.07
CA ALA A 682 -3.06 -15.24 11.13
C ALA A 682 -2.43 -15.48 9.75
N GLY A 683 -1.21 -16.03 9.76
CA GLY A 683 -0.47 -16.37 8.53
C GLY A 683 0.52 -15.29 8.05
N GLY A 684 0.66 -14.21 8.81
CA GLY A 684 1.78 -13.28 8.66
C GLY A 684 3.09 -13.89 9.19
N ALA A 685 4.21 -13.42 8.65
CA ALA A 685 5.53 -13.72 9.21
C ALA A 685 5.60 -13.29 10.69
N PRO A 686 6.21 -14.08 11.59
CA PRO A 686 6.41 -13.68 12.98
C PRO A 686 7.16 -12.35 13.10
N VAL A 687 6.66 -11.46 13.96
CA VAL A 687 7.30 -10.17 14.25
C VAL A 687 7.70 -10.10 15.72
N SER A 688 8.89 -9.59 15.98
CA SER A 688 9.49 -9.43 17.29
C SER A 688 10.38 -8.19 17.32
N ALA A 689 10.85 -7.80 18.50
CA ALA A 689 11.85 -6.74 18.62
C ALA A 689 13.16 -7.07 17.87
N ALA A 690 13.51 -8.36 17.72
CA ALA A 690 14.75 -8.78 17.09
C ALA A 690 14.78 -8.57 15.56
N ASN A 691 13.63 -8.71 14.89
CA ASN A 691 13.50 -8.51 13.44
C ASN A 691 12.73 -7.24 13.05
N TRP A 692 12.39 -6.39 14.02
CA TRP A 692 11.59 -5.18 13.81
C TRP A 692 12.13 -4.28 12.69
N ARG A 693 13.44 -4.05 12.62
CA ARG A 693 14.05 -3.22 11.57
C ARG A 693 13.77 -3.74 10.17
N GLU A 694 13.92 -5.04 9.96
CA GLU A 694 13.67 -5.68 8.66
C GLU A 694 12.18 -5.61 8.30
N VAL A 695 11.31 -5.85 9.28
CA VAL A 695 9.86 -5.77 9.11
C VAL A 695 9.41 -4.35 8.75
N ARG A 696 9.92 -3.33 9.45
CA ARG A 696 9.65 -1.91 9.16
C ARG A 696 10.14 -1.53 7.76
N ASP A 697 11.36 -1.92 7.40
CA ASP A 697 11.94 -1.60 6.10
C ASP A 697 11.17 -2.35 4.97
N PHE A 698 10.71 -3.57 5.22
CA PHE A 698 9.81 -4.30 4.33
C PHE A 698 8.43 -3.65 4.24
N ASP A 699 7.85 -3.16 5.34
CA ASP A 699 6.58 -2.43 5.36
C ASP A 699 6.65 -1.17 4.49
N GLN A 700 7.74 -0.41 4.60
CA GLN A 700 7.98 0.76 3.76
C GLN A 700 8.12 0.39 2.26
N ALA A 701 8.78 -0.75 1.98
CA ALA A 701 9.03 -1.20 0.61
C ALA A 701 7.82 -1.90 -0.05
N ASN A 702 7.01 -2.63 0.70
CA ASN A 702 5.87 -3.42 0.25
C ASN A 702 4.79 -3.53 1.36
N PRO A 703 4.07 -2.43 1.64
CA PRO A 703 3.17 -2.38 2.79
C PRO A 703 1.97 -3.33 2.66
N ALA A 704 1.56 -3.70 1.44
CA ALA A 704 0.44 -4.60 1.20
C ALA A 704 0.74 -6.04 1.66
N ARG A 705 1.97 -6.51 1.47
CA ARG A 705 2.40 -7.86 1.86
C ARG A 705 3.01 -7.93 3.26
N SER A 706 3.13 -6.80 3.94
CA SER A 706 3.73 -6.70 5.27
C SER A 706 3.06 -7.64 6.30
N PRO A 707 3.83 -8.28 7.19
CA PRO A 707 3.26 -9.03 8.31
C PRO A 707 2.57 -8.15 9.36
N LEU A 708 2.69 -6.82 9.25
CA LEU A 708 1.99 -5.86 10.10
C LEU A 708 0.53 -5.64 9.67
N ARG A 709 0.04 -6.35 8.65
CA ARG A 709 -1.36 -6.28 8.21
C ARG A 709 -2.18 -7.34 8.92
N LEU A 710 -3.31 -6.94 9.47
CA LEU A 710 -4.26 -7.84 10.12
C LEU A 710 -5.26 -8.37 9.06
N PRO A 711 -5.22 -9.67 8.68
CA PRO A 711 -6.07 -10.20 7.60
C PRO A 711 -7.58 -10.07 7.83
N ALA A 712 -8.03 -9.86 9.08
CA ALA A 712 -9.43 -9.56 9.39
C ALA A 712 -9.93 -8.22 8.81
N LEU A 713 -9.03 -7.23 8.71
CA LEU A 713 -9.36 -5.85 8.36
C LEU A 713 -8.65 -5.38 7.09
N GLN A 714 -7.57 -6.04 6.68
CA GLN A 714 -6.66 -5.56 5.64
C GLN A 714 -6.25 -6.69 4.71
N HIS A 715 -6.21 -6.40 3.41
CA HIS A 715 -5.75 -7.32 2.38
C HIS A 715 -4.79 -6.67 1.39
N ASP A 716 -4.07 -7.50 0.64
CA ASP A 716 -3.06 -7.08 -0.34
C ASP A 716 -3.62 -6.84 -1.75
N GLY A 717 -4.93 -7.06 -1.96
CA GLY A 717 -5.57 -6.95 -3.28
C GLY A 717 -5.28 -8.15 -4.19
N GLY A 718 -4.72 -9.24 -3.66
CA GLY A 718 -4.47 -10.46 -4.43
C GLY A 718 -5.71 -11.35 -4.61
N ALA A 719 -5.67 -12.25 -5.60
CA ALA A 719 -6.75 -13.21 -5.88
C ALA A 719 -7.04 -14.21 -4.74
N HIS A 720 -6.13 -14.34 -3.77
CA HIS A 720 -6.33 -15.18 -2.58
C HIS A 720 -7.25 -14.53 -1.51
N GLN A 721 -7.93 -13.45 -1.87
CA GLN A 721 -8.86 -12.70 -1.03
C GLN A 721 -10.29 -12.71 -1.60
N SER A 722 -10.52 -13.44 -2.69
CA SER A 722 -11.84 -13.52 -3.32
C SER A 722 -12.82 -14.25 -2.39
N PRO A 723 -14.00 -13.65 -2.09
CA PRO A 723 -15.02 -14.20 -1.18
C PRO A 723 -15.71 -15.47 -1.74
N GLY A 724 -15.61 -15.68 -3.05
CA GLY A 724 -16.32 -16.72 -3.77
C GLY A 724 -17.82 -16.64 -3.50
N SER A 725 -18.47 -17.79 -3.36
CA SER A 725 -19.93 -17.87 -3.19
C SER A 725 -20.52 -17.19 -1.95
N THR A 726 -19.72 -16.63 -1.03
CA THR A 726 -20.28 -15.73 0.01
C THR A 726 -20.77 -14.41 -0.57
N PHE A 727 -20.18 -13.91 -1.66
CA PHE A 727 -20.62 -12.70 -2.36
C PHE A 727 -22.04 -12.82 -2.94
N LYS A 728 -22.55 -14.04 -3.15
CA LYS A 728 -23.90 -14.26 -3.69
C LYS A 728 -25.01 -13.65 -2.82
N ILE A 729 -24.76 -13.38 -1.53
CA ILE A 729 -25.72 -12.65 -0.69
C ILE A 729 -25.85 -11.18 -1.14
N ILE A 730 -24.77 -10.61 -1.68
CA ILE A 730 -24.73 -9.26 -2.26
C ILE A 730 -25.33 -9.29 -3.67
N SER A 731 -24.98 -10.32 -4.48
CA SER A 731 -25.66 -10.56 -5.76
C SER A 731 -27.18 -10.68 -5.59
N ALA A 732 -27.63 -11.37 -4.53
CA ALA A 732 -29.04 -11.49 -4.19
C ALA A 732 -29.71 -10.14 -3.86
N LEU A 733 -29.03 -9.26 -3.11
CA LEU A 733 -29.53 -7.89 -2.87
C LEU A 733 -29.68 -7.09 -4.17
N GLY A 734 -28.69 -7.18 -5.07
CA GLY A 734 -28.77 -6.56 -6.39
C GLY A 734 -29.94 -7.09 -7.22
N LEU A 735 -30.19 -8.40 -7.19
CA LEU A 735 -31.31 -9.01 -7.87
C LEU A 735 -32.66 -8.57 -7.29
N GLU A 736 -32.80 -8.49 -5.95
CA GLU A 736 -34.01 -7.98 -5.30
C GLU A 736 -34.23 -6.49 -5.61
N THR A 737 -33.15 -5.72 -5.79
CA THR A 737 -33.25 -4.33 -6.27
C THR A 737 -33.82 -4.30 -7.69
N ALA A 738 -33.32 -5.14 -8.60
CA ALA A 738 -33.83 -5.24 -9.97
C ALA A 738 -35.31 -5.69 -10.01
N ALA A 739 -35.69 -6.62 -9.14
CA ALA A 739 -37.05 -7.15 -9.01
C ALA A 739 -38.11 -6.07 -8.70
N ARG A 740 -37.74 -4.96 -8.05
CA ARG A 740 -38.65 -3.82 -7.81
C ARG A 740 -39.20 -3.21 -9.10
N THR A 741 -38.43 -3.31 -10.19
CA THR A 741 -38.78 -2.71 -11.49
C THR A 741 -39.01 -3.73 -12.60
N ASP A 742 -38.66 -5.00 -12.40
CA ASP A 742 -38.90 -6.10 -13.35
C ASP A 742 -39.64 -7.25 -12.67
N SER A 743 -40.95 -7.33 -12.93
CA SER A 743 -41.83 -8.37 -12.39
C SER A 743 -41.45 -9.80 -12.80
N ARG A 744 -40.71 -9.96 -13.90
CA ARG A 744 -40.22 -11.29 -14.32
C ARG A 744 -39.06 -11.73 -13.46
N ILE A 745 -38.17 -10.81 -13.11
CA ILE A 745 -37.11 -11.07 -12.14
C ILE A 745 -37.76 -11.40 -10.80
N ASP A 746 -38.72 -10.60 -10.32
CA ASP A 746 -39.42 -10.90 -9.06
C ASP A 746 -40.06 -12.31 -9.05
N ALA A 747 -40.75 -12.70 -10.12
CA ALA A 747 -41.32 -14.04 -10.26
C ALA A 747 -40.25 -15.15 -10.25
N LEU A 748 -39.13 -14.95 -10.95
CA LEU A 748 -37.99 -15.87 -10.95
C LEU A 748 -37.37 -16.01 -9.55
N LEU A 749 -37.17 -14.90 -8.83
CA LEU A 749 -36.65 -14.91 -7.46
C LEU A 749 -37.62 -15.61 -6.49
N GLY A 750 -38.93 -15.40 -6.69
CA GLY A 750 -40.00 -16.03 -5.92
C GLY A 750 -40.16 -17.53 -6.15
N GLY A 751 -39.59 -18.06 -7.23
CA GLY A 751 -39.57 -19.49 -7.54
C GLY A 751 -40.52 -19.86 -8.66
N LEU A 752 -39.95 -20.25 -9.81
CA LEU A 752 -40.72 -20.71 -10.96
C LEU A 752 -40.57 -22.23 -11.15
N PRO A 753 -41.56 -22.90 -11.77
CA PRO A 753 -41.36 -24.27 -12.26
C PRO A 753 -40.15 -24.37 -13.18
N LEU A 754 -39.36 -25.43 -13.09
CA LEU A 754 -38.12 -25.59 -13.88
C LEU A 754 -38.34 -25.41 -15.39
N ALA A 755 -39.43 -25.95 -15.93
CA ALA A 755 -39.79 -25.79 -17.34
C ALA A 755 -40.06 -24.33 -17.73
N ALA A 756 -40.65 -23.53 -16.83
CA ALA A 756 -40.89 -22.10 -17.06
C ALA A 756 -39.57 -21.30 -17.05
N ILE A 757 -38.61 -21.67 -16.20
CA ILE A 757 -37.27 -21.07 -16.19
C ILE A 757 -36.55 -21.34 -17.52
N ASN A 758 -36.55 -22.59 -17.98
CA ASN A 758 -35.95 -22.97 -19.28
C ASN A 758 -36.67 -22.29 -20.45
N GLY A 759 -37.99 -22.16 -20.36
CA GLY A 759 -38.81 -21.38 -21.30
C GLY A 759 -38.35 -19.92 -21.39
N MET A 760 -38.19 -19.25 -20.24
CA MET A 760 -37.74 -17.86 -20.15
C MET A 760 -36.36 -17.66 -20.77
N ALA A 761 -35.40 -18.54 -20.48
CA ALA A 761 -34.06 -18.46 -21.06
C ALA A 761 -34.08 -18.62 -22.59
N ARG A 762 -34.75 -19.67 -23.07
CA ARG A 762 -34.84 -20.02 -24.50
C ARG A 762 -35.55 -18.95 -25.33
N GLN A 763 -36.64 -18.37 -24.82
CA GLN A 763 -37.37 -17.28 -25.49
C GLN A 763 -36.49 -16.05 -25.79
N ARG A 764 -35.42 -15.87 -25.02
CA ARG A 764 -34.47 -14.76 -25.17
C ARG A 764 -33.13 -15.18 -25.78
N GLY A 765 -33.00 -16.45 -26.21
CA GLY A 765 -31.78 -16.98 -26.80
C GLY A 765 -30.64 -17.22 -25.80
N PHE A 766 -30.89 -17.20 -24.50
CA PHE A 766 -29.86 -17.55 -23.52
C PHE A 766 -29.62 -19.06 -23.53
N GLY A 767 -28.34 -19.45 -23.58
CA GLY A 767 -27.92 -20.84 -23.38
C GLY A 767 -28.00 -21.30 -21.93
N PHE A 768 -29.05 -20.94 -21.19
CA PHE A 768 -29.27 -21.40 -19.81
C PHE A 768 -30.25 -22.57 -19.80
N GLN A 769 -29.91 -23.63 -19.04
CA GLN A 769 -30.79 -24.77 -18.79
C GLN A 769 -30.64 -25.22 -17.34
N THR A 770 -31.74 -25.62 -16.69
CA THR A 770 -31.73 -26.08 -15.28
C THR A 770 -31.10 -27.47 -15.12
N ASP A 771 -31.11 -28.29 -16.17
CA ASP A 771 -30.49 -29.61 -16.21
C ASP A 771 -28.99 -29.57 -16.59
N ALA A 772 -28.47 -28.40 -16.98
CA ALA A 772 -27.06 -28.21 -17.33
C ALA A 772 -26.15 -27.88 -16.14
N ALA A 773 -24.94 -28.44 -16.16
CA ALA A 773 -23.89 -28.15 -15.19
C ALA A 773 -23.15 -26.82 -15.46
N THR A 774 -23.22 -26.31 -16.68
CA THR A 774 -22.48 -25.13 -17.15
C THR A 774 -23.41 -24.04 -17.70
N TYR A 775 -22.98 -22.78 -17.62
CA TYR A 775 -23.63 -21.64 -18.25
C TYR A 775 -22.60 -20.72 -18.93
N PRO A 776 -22.76 -20.39 -20.22
CA PRO A 776 -23.73 -20.97 -21.16
C PRO A 776 -23.54 -22.47 -21.33
N TYR A 777 -24.64 -23.18 -21.59
CA TYR A 777 -24.66 -24.58 -21.91
C TYR A 777 -23.79 -24.82 -23.15
N MET A 778 -22.84 -25.74 -23.05
CA MET A 778 -21.97 -26.14 -24.15
C MET A 778 -22.27 -27.58 -24.56
N PRO A 779 -22.51 -27.87 -25.85
CA PRO A 779 -22.35 -29.21 -26.39
C PRO A 779 -20.88 -29.65 -26.23
N ALA A 780 -20.62 -30.95 -26.14
CA ALA A 780 -19.34 -31.57 -25.75
C ALA A 780 -18.06 -31.08 -26.49
N ASN A 781 -18.19 -30.32 -27.59
CA ASN A 781 -17.07 -29.84 -28.43
C ASN A 781 -16.89 -28.30 -28.45
N GLY A 782 -17.62 -27.54 -27.62
CA GLY A 782 -17.55 -26.07 -27.60
C GLY A 782 -16.40 -25.49 -26.75
N LYS A 783 -15.75 -24.42 -27.22
CA LYS A 783 -14.68 -23.67 -26.50
C LYS A 783 -15.14 -22.28 -26.01
N LEU A 784 -16.32 -22.17 -25.40
CA LEU A 784 -16.79 -20.89 -24.83
C LEU A 784 -16.41 -20.77 -23.35
N ALA A 785 -16.11 -19.54 -22.93
CA ALA A 785 -15.86 -19.23 -21.52
C ALA A 785 -17.17 -19.36 -20.72
N HIS A 786 -17.19 -20.26 -19.74
CA HIS A 786 -18.39 -20.68 -19.03
C HIS A 786 -18.20 -20.67 -17.51
N ILE A 787 -19.32 -20.69 -16.79
CA ILE A 787 -19.38 -20.92 -15.35
C ILE A 787 -19.90 -22.32 -15.10
N THR A 788 -19.29 -23.04 -14.16
CA THR A 788 -19.66 -24.41 -13.80
C THR A 788 -20.20 -24.48 -12.38
N ASN A 789 -21.23 -25.31 -12.16
CA ASN A 789 -21.68 -25.65 -10.83
C ASN A 789 -20.67 -26.55 -10.11
N TYR A 790 -20.62 -26.44 -8.77
CA TYR A 790 -19.76 -27.30 -7.97
C TYR A 790 -20.10 -28.79 -8.19
N ARG A 791 -19.08 -29.60 -8.45
CA ARG A 791 -19.19 -31.03 -8.82
C ARG A 791 -20.06 -31.30 -10.06
N GLU A 792 -20.16 -30.33 -10.97
CA GLU A 792 -20.84 -30.49 -12.26
C GLU A 792 -22.30 -30.97 -12.14
N GLN A 793 -23.00 -30.56 -11.08
CA GLN A 793 -24.38 -30.99 -10.83
C GLN A 793 -25.40 -30.10 -11.53
N SER A 794 -26.48 -30.72 -12.03
CA SER A 794 -27.71 -30.06 -12.46
C SER A 794 -28.49 -29.44 -11.30
N LEU A 795 -29.33 -28.45 -11.59
CA LEU A 795 -30.12 -27.70 -10.60
C LEU A 795 -31.42 -28.42 -10.23
N ASP A 796 -31.92 -29.32 -11.08
CA ASP A 796 -33.25 -29.92 -10.92
C ASP A 796 -33.43 -30.64 -9.58
N ARG A 797 -32.38 -31.33 -9.10
CA ARG A 797 -32.37 -32.02 -7.80
C ARG A 797 -32.44 -31.08 -6.59
N ARG A 798 -32.35 -29.77 -6.81
CA ARG A 798 -32.37 -28.71 -5.80
C ARG A 798 -33.68 -27.91 -5.82
N ALA A 799 -34.57 -28.23 -6.75
CA ALA A 799 -35.92 -27.69 -6.77
C ALA A 799 -36.72 -28.22 -5.58
N GLN A 800 -37.61 -27.39 -5.05
CA GLN A 800 -38.57 -27.74 -4.03
C GLN A 800 -39.96 -27.72 -4.68
N ASP A 801 -40.67 -28.85 -4.62
CA ASP A 801 -41.98 -29.02 -5.28
C ASP A 801 -41.93 -28.67 -6.78
N GLY A 802 -40.81 -29.02 -7.43
CA GLY A 802 -40.56 -28.73 -8.86
C GLY A 802 -40.27 -27.26 -9.17
N ARG A 803 -40.12 -26.41 -8.15
CA ARG A 803 -39.87 -24.97 -8.29
C ARG A 803 -38.48 -24.60 -7.77
N LEU A 804 -37.87 -23.60 -8.41
CA LEU A 804 -36.55 -23.09 -8.04
C LEU A 804 -36.56 -21.57 -8.03
N GLY A 805 -36.17 -20.97 -6.91
CA GLY A 805 -36.03 -19.53 -6.74
C GLY A 805 -34.76 -19.15 -5.99
N LEU A 806 -34.69 -17.89 -5.56
CA LEU A 806 -33.49 -17.31 -4.92
C LEU A 806 -33.09 -18.06 -3.64
N ALA A 807 -34.08 -18.47 -2.82
CA ALA A 807 -33.82 -19.19 -1.58
C ALA A 807 -33.10 -20.53 -1.84
N GLN A 808 -33.59 -21.34 -2.78
CA GLN A 808 -32.93 -22.60 -3.16
C GLN A 808 -31.56 -22.35 -3.81
N ALA A 809 -31.46 -21.34 -4.67
CA ALA A 809 -30.20 -20.98 -5.33
C ALA A 809 -29.11 -20.58 -4.32
N LEU A 810 -29.46 -19.88 -3.23
CA LEU A 810 -28.56 -19.55 -2.13
C LEU A 810 -28.21 -20.77 -1.27
N THR A 811 -29.22 -21.55 -0.84
CA THR A 811 -29.06 -22.76 0.00
C THR A 811 -28.04 -23.73 -0.58
N TYR A 812 -28.16 -24.00 -1.88
CA TYR A 812 -27.30 -24.95 -2.60
C TYR A 812 -26.17 -24.28 -3.39
N SER A 813 -26.05 -22.96 -3.32
CA SER A 813 -24.97 -22.18 -3.93
C SER A 813 -24.81 -22.40 -5.44
N LEU A 814 -25.91 -22.33 -6.20
CA LEU A 814 -25.95 -22.64 -7.64
C LEU A 814 -25.24 -21.56 -8.47
N ASN A 815 -24.07 -21.83 -9.06
CA ASN A 815 -23.26 -20.84 -9.77
C ASN A 815 -23.92 -20.39 -11.09
N THR A 816 -24.43 -21.34 -11.88
CA THR A 816 -25.00 -21.03 -13.20
C THR A 816 -26.25 -20.16 -13.11
N TRP A 817 -27.09 -20.35 -12.07
CA TRP A 817 -28.27 -19.52 -11.82
C TRP A 817 -27.89 -18.06 -11.51
N PHE A 818 -26.88 -17.84 -10.65
CA PHE A 818 -26.40 -16.48 -10.35
C PHE A 818 -25.70 -15.83 -11.55
N ALA A 819 -24.96 -16.61 -12.34
CA ALA A 819 -24.32 -16.10 -13.56
C ALA A 819 -25.36 -15.64 -14.61
N TRP A 820 -26.41 -16.43 -14.84
CA TRP A 820 -27.46 -16.07 -15.80
C TRP A 820 -28.33 -14.92 -15.30
N THR A 821 -28.75 -14.92 -14.04
CA THR A 821 -29.57 -13.83 -13.47
C THR A 821 -28.81 -12.51 -13.39
N ALA A 822 -27.49 -12.53 -13.21
CA ALA A 822 -26.65 -11.34 -13.33
C ALA A 822 -26.69 -10.77 -14.75
N GLU A 823 -26.59 -11.61 -15.79
CA GLU A 823 -26.72 -11.12 -17.17
C GLU A 823 -28.12 -10.60 -17.49
N LEU A 824 -29.15 -11.24 -16.92
CA LEU A 824 -30.55 -10.84 -17.11
C LEU A 824 -30.84 -9.46 -16.48
N SER A 825 -30.20 -9.16 -15.34
CA SER A 825 -30.42 -7.92 -14.58
C SER A 825 -29.51 -6.76 -14.99
N ASP A 826 -28.36 -7.03 -15.63
CA ASP A 826 -27.45 -5.99 -16.10
C ASP A 826 -27.98 -5.31 -17.38
N ARG A 827 -28.36 -4.04 -17.25
CA ARG A 827 -28.93 -3.24 -18.34
C ARG A 827 -27.89 -2.92 -19.42
N SER A 828 -26.59 -2.95 -19.10
CA SER A 828 -25.52 -2.75 -20.08
C SER A 828 -25.47 -3.86 -21.14
N LEU A 829 -26.14 -4.99 -20.88
CA LEU A 829 -26.24 -6.14 -21.80
C LEU A 829 -27.50 -6.16 -22.64
N PHE A 830 -28.43 -5.21 -22.43
CA PHE A 830 -29.64 -5.04 -23.23
C PHE A 830 -30.56 -6.28 -23.28
N GLY A 831 -30.49 -7.15 -22.27
CA GLY A 831 -31.32 -8.35 -22.16
C GLY A 831 -31.03 -9.44 -23.21
N ARG A 832 -29.83 -9.45 -23.79
CA ARG A 832 -29.41 -10.35 -24.88
C ARG A 832 -28.39 -11.39 -24.42
N PRO A 833 -28.29 -12.55 -25.09
CA PRO A 833 -27.28 -13.56 -24.80
C PRO A 833 -25.87 -13.14 -25.22
N ASP A 834 -25.77 -12.38 -26.30
CA ASP A 834 -24.52 -11.89 -26.89
C ASP A 834 -24.57 -10.39 -27.21
N GLY A 835 -23.40 -9.77 -27.43
CA GLY A 835 -23.28 -8.33 -27.70
C GLY A 835 -23.54 -7.46 -26.47
N GLY A 836 -24.06 -6.25 -26.67
CA GLY A 836 -24.22 -5.23 -25.63
C GLY A 836 -22.96 -4.40 -25.39
N ALA A 837 -22.86 -3.77 -24.23
CA ALA A 837 -21.70 -2.98 -23.81
C ALA A 837 -21.25 -3.43 -22.39
N PRO A 838 -20.67 -4.64 -22.25
CA PRO A 838 -20.20 -5.14 -20.96
C PRO A 838 -19.02 -4.33 -20.39
N ASP A 839 -18.30 -3.60 -21.22
CA ASP A 839 -17.11 -2.81 -20.86
C ASP A 839 -17.40 -1.32 -20.61
N LEU A 840 -18.67 -0.97 -20.38
CA LEU A 840 -19.00 0.36 -19.84
C LEU A 840 -18.31 0.55 -18.50
N GLN A 841 -17.73 1.74 -18.34
CA GLN A 841 -17.03 2.17 -17.13
C GLN A 841 -17.69 3.41 -16.56
N ALA A 842 -17.60 3.58 -15.24
CA ALA A 842 -18.08 4.76 -14.52
C ALA A 842 -16.94 5.78 -14.46
N LEU A 843 -17.12 6.97 -15.04
CA LEU A 843 -16.25 8.12 -14.74
C LEU A 843 -16.68 8.80 -13.44
N ASP A 844 -17.99 8.88 -13.24
CA ASP A 844 -18.63 9.15 -11.96
C ASP A 844 -19.07 7.81 -11.34
N PRO A 845 -18.70 7.50 -10.09
CA PRO A 845 -19.11 6.27 -9.41
C PRO A 845 -20.60 5.92 -9.54
N GLU A 846 -21.50 6.91 -9.52
CA GLU A 846 -22.95 6.67 -9.58
C GLU A 846 -23.46 6.35 -10.99
N ALA A 847 -22.65 6.53 -12.04
CA ALA A 847 -23.08 6.42 -13.44
C ALA A 847 -23.48 4.99 -13.85
N LEU A 848 -22.95 3.96 -13.18
CA LEU A 848 -23.25 2.56 -13.48
C LEU A 848 -24.20 1.89 -12.50
N ASP A 849 -24.46 2.49 -11.33
CA ASP A 849 -25.24 1.84 -10.27
C ASP A 849 -26.68 1.54 -10.72
N ALA A 850 -27.31 2.47 -11.45
CA ALA A 850 -28.64 2.26 -12.01
C ALA A 850 -28.69 1.21 -13.15
N LEU A 851 -27.53 0.79 -13.66
CA LEU A 851 -27.40 -0.17 -14.76
C LEU A 851 -26.98 -1.55 -14.29
N ARG A 852 -26.22 -1.62 -13.19
CA ARG A 852 -25.61 -2.83 -12.64
C ARG A 852 -26.06 -3.05 -11.19
N PRO A 853 -27.26 -3.64 -10.97
CA PRO A 853 -27.84 -3.75 -9.64
C PRO A 853 -26.96 -4.49 -8.63
N ILE A 854 -26.18 -5.49 -9.07
CA ILE A 854 -25.25 -6.23 -8.20
C ILE A 854 -24.08 -5.36 -7.73
N ALA A 855 -23.49 -4.57 -8.63
CA ALA A 855 -22.41 -3.64 -8.26
C ALA A 855 -22.95 -2.53 -7.35
N ALA A 856 -24.14 -1.99 -7.66
CA ALA A 856 -24.81 -0.99 -6.84
C ALA A 856 -25.10 -1.49 -5.41
N ALA A 857 -25.54 -2.74 -5.27
CA ALA A 857 -25.73 -3.37 -3.96
C ALA A 857 -24.41 -3.49 -3.18
N ALA A 858 -23.30 -3.80 -3.85
CA ALA A 858 -21.99 -3.84 -3.22
C ALA A 858 -21.51 -2.44 -2.78
N HIS A 859 -21.66 -1.42 -3.62
CA HIS A 859 -21.36 -0.02 -3.26
C HIS A 859 -22.21 0.46 -2.08
N THR A 860 -23.50 0.10 -2.06
CA THR A 860 -24.41 0.41 -0.95
C THR A 860 -23.94 -0.19 0.38
N LEU A 861 -23.26 -1.34 0.34
CA LEU A 861 -22.66 -2.00 1.50
C LEU A 861 -21.24 -1.51 1.83
N GLY A 862 -20.67 -0.57 1.08
CA GLY A 862 -19.36 0.04 1.36
C GLY A 862 -18.17 -0.53 0.57
N PHE A 863 -18.41 -1.33 -0.48
CA PHE A 863 -17.34 -1.67 -1.44
C PHE A 863 -16.83 -0.40 -2.13
N GLU A 864 -15.57 -0.42 -2.56
CA GLU A 864 -14.81 0.70 -3.13
C GLU A 864 -14.57 1.89 -2.17
N GLN A 865 -15.03 1.81 -0.93
CA GLN A 865 -14.92 2.91 0.03
C GLN A 865 -13.93 2.58 1.17
N PRO A 866 -13.11 3.54 1.60
CA PRO A 866 -12.31 3.37 2.82
C PRO A 866 -13.23 3.35 4.03
N VAL A 867 -13.14 2.30 4.84
CA VAL A 867 -13.93 2.15 6.07
C VAL A 867 -13.10 2.64 7.25
N ARG A 868 -13.53 3.76 7.86
CA ARG A 868 -12.92 4.32 9.07
C ARG A 868 -13.48 3.63 10.31
N LEU A 869 -12.59 3.30 11.25
CA LEU A 869 -12.91 2.56 12.48
C LEU A 869 -12.68 3.40 13.75
N ASP A 870 -12.40 4.69 13.60
CA ASP A 870 -12.12 5.63 14.69
C ASP A 870 -13.38 6.11 15.42
N GLY A 871 -14.57 5.71 14.96
CA GLY A 871 -15.83 6.07 15.59
C GLY A 871 -16.13 7.57 15.55
N GLY A 872 -15.50 8.32 14.65
CA GLY A 872 -15.59 9.78 14.53
C GLY A 872 -14.86 10.55 15.63
N LEU A 873 -13.90 9.91 16.32
CA LEU A 873 -13.21 10.50 17.47
C LEU A 873 -11.90 11.21 17.10
N LEU A 874 -11.27 10.83 15.98
CA LEU A 874 -10.06 11.50 15.51
C LEU A 874 -10.39 12.89 14.93
N PRO A 875 -9.46 13.86 15.03
CA PRO A 875 -9.64 15.16 14.38
C PRO A 875 -9.88 15.01 12.88
N ALA A 876 -10.71 15.89 12.31
CA ALA A 876 -11.00 15.87 10.87
C ALA A 876 -9.76 16.09 9.98
N ASP A 877 -8.73 16.75 10.52
CA ASP A 877 -7.43 17.01 9.89
C ASP A 877 -6.35 15.98 10.27
N PHE A 878 -6.73 14.85 10.88
CA PHE A 878 -5.78 13.79 11.20
C PHE A 878 -5.05 13.31 9.94
N ALA A 879 -3.72 13.24 10.02
CA ALA A 879 -2.87 12.81 8.91
C ALA A 879 -2.92 11.28 8.74
N TRP A 880 -3.98 10.81 8.07
CA TRP A 880 -4.18 9.40 7.76
C TRP A 880 -3.13 8.87 6.77
N ALA A 881 -2.55 7.71 7.09
CA ALA A 881 -1.74 6.94 6.17
C ALA A 881 -2.54 5.75 5.59
N GLY A 882 -2.18 5.29 4.39
CA GLY A 882 -2.93 4.26 3.65
C GLY A 882 -3.04 2.88 4.33
N TRP A 883 -2.29 2.62 5.40
CA TRP A 883 -2.31 1.35 6.14
C TRP A 883 -2.50 1.50 7.64
N ASP A 884 -3.04 2.64 8.08
CA ASP A 884 -3.41 2.89 9.47
C ASP A 884 -4.38 1.82 10.01
N ALA A 885 -4.25 1.44 11.29
CA ALA A 885 -4.97 0.33 11.89
C ALA A 885 -6.44 0.63 12.19
N LEU A 886 -6.80 1.90 12.39
CA LEU A 886 -8.21 2.35 12.54
C LEU A 886 -8.89 2.56 11.18
N GLN A 887 -8.49 1.82 10.15
CA GLN A 887 -9.18 1.74 8.87
C GLN A 887 -9.03 0.33 8.29
N ALA A 888 -10.07 -0.13 7.59
CA ALA A 888 -9.99 -1.35 6.80
C ALA A 888 -9.56 -1.03 5.36
N THR A 889 -8.89 -1.97 4.70
CA THR A 889 -8.66 -1.82 3.25
C THR A 889 -10.00 -1.90 2.53
N PRO A 890 -10.26 -1.01 1.55
CA PRO A 890 -11.47 -1.10 0.75
C PRO A 890 -11.55 -2.46 0.07
N SER A 891 -12.76 -3.03 0.06
CA SER A 891 -13.03 -4.21 -0.75
C SER A 891 -13.31 -3.75 -2.18
N HIS A 892 -12.66 -4.38 -3.15
CA HIS A 892 -12.68 -3.95 -4.55
C HIS A 892 -13.34 -4.97 -5.45
N ILE A 893 -14.15 -4.52 -6.41
CA ILE A 893 -14.68 -5.29 -7.54
C ILE A 893 -13.79 -4.99 -8.74
N ASP A 894 -13.29 -6.04 -9.39
CA ASP A 894 -12.50 -5.85 -10.61
C ASP A 894 -13.37 -5.21 -11.70
N THR A 895 -12.76 -4.37 -12.53
CA THR A 895 -13.44 -3.80 -13.70
C THR A 895 -13.95 -4.92 -14.61
N ILE A 896 -15.20 -4.77 -15.06
CA ILE A 896 -15.87 -5.71 -15.95
C ILE A 896 -15.70 -5.20 -17.38
N HIS A 897 -15.04 -5.99 -18.22
CA HIS A 897 -14.87 -5.72 -19.65
C HIS A 897 -15.64 -6.72 -20.52
N THR A 898 -15.95 -7.91 -19.99
CA THR A 898 -16.62 -8.97 -20.73
C THR A 898 -17.78 -9.56 -19.95
N ARG A 899 -18.71 -10.21 -20.67
CA ARG A 899 -19.80 -10.99 -20.07
C ARG A 899 -19.28 -12.10 -19.15
N HIS A 900 -18.18 -12.75 -19.53
CA HIS A 900 -17.61 -13.80 -18.69
C HIS A 900 -17.11 -13.24 -17.35
N GLU A 901 -16.49 -12.06 -17.37
CA GLU A 901 -16.06 -11.38 -16.14
C GLU A 901 -17.26 -10.97 -15.26
N LEU A 902 -18.36 -10.50 -15.85
CA LEU A 902 -19.61 -10.27 -15.12
C LEU A 902 -20.11 -11.55 -14.45
N ARG A 903 -20.14 -12.67 -15.17
CA ARG A 903 -20.56 -13.97 -14.65
C ARG A 903 -19.68 -14.42 -13.48
N GLN A 904 -18.36 -14.22 -13.58
CA GLN A 904 -17.39 -14.53 -12.51
C GLN A 904 -17.54 -13.59 -11.30
N MET A 905 -17.80 -12.29 -11.54
CA MET A 905 -18.08 -11.30 -10.50
C MET A 905 -19.33 -11.70 -9.72
N ALA A 906 -20.42 -12.07 -10.40
CA ALA A 906 -21.68 -12.45 -9.77
C ALA A 906 -21.59 -13.63 -8.78
N ILE A 907 -20.54 -14.47 -8.91
CA ILE A 907 -20.26 -15.59 -8.01
C ILE A 907 -19.05 -15.36 -7.08
N GLY A 908 -18.51 -14.14 -7.05
CA GLY A 908 -17.49 -13.70 -6.10
C GLY A 908 -16.03 -14.01 -6.47
N LEU A 909 -15.71 -14.20 -7.76
CA LEU A 909 -14.34 -14.54 -8.19
C LEU A 909 -13.49 -13.34 -8.63
N ARG A 910 -14.13 -12.22 -9.03
CA ARG A 910 -13.47 -11.01 -9.57
C ARG A 910 -13.55 -9.83 -8.61
N MET A 911 -13.03 -10.02 -7.41
CA MET A 911 -13.03 -9.02 -6.34
C MET A 911 -12.11 -9.44 -5.19
N GLN A 912 -11.81 -8.50 -4.29
CA GLN A 912 -11.08 -8.76 -3.05
C GLN A 912 -11.86 -8.17 -1.89
N THR A 913 -11.98 -8.95 -0.80
CA THR A 913 -12.80 -8.55 0.36
C THR A 913 -12.08 -8.79 1.67
N THR A 914 -12.43 -8.01 2.69
CA THR A 914 -12.01 -8.28 4.07
C THR A 914 -13.11 -9.08 4.81
N PRO A 915 -12.75 -9.89 5.82
CA PRO A 915 -13.74 -10.47 6.74
C PRO A 915 -14.66 -9.43 7.37
N LEU A 916 -14.14 -8.24 7.75
CA LEU A 916 -15.00 -7.16 8.22
C LEU A 916 -16.08 -6.78 7.19
N GLN A 917 -15.72 -6.61 5.92
CA GLN A 917 -16.68 -6.25 4.87
C GLN A 917 -17.78 -7.32 4.70
N MET A 918 -17.42 -8.60 4.74
CA MET A 918 -18.40 -9.68 4.62
C MET A 918 -19.27 -9.82 5.87
N ALA A 919 -18.73 -9.55 7.05
CA ALA A 919 -19.50 -9.47 8.30
C ALA A 919 -20.50 -8.30 8.23
N LEU A 920 -20.11 -7.14 7.72
CA LEU A 920 -20.99 -5.98 7.49
C LEU A 920 -22.11 -6.29 6.50
N ALA A 921 -21.82 -6.99 5.40
CA ALA A 921 -22.84 -7.44 4.46
C ALA A 921 -23.86 -8.36 5.14
N SER A 922 -23.40 -9.28 5.99
CA SER A 922 -24.26 -10.19 6.74
C SER A 922 -25.07 -9.47 7.82
N ALA A 923 -24.44 -8.52 8.53
CA ALA A 923 -25.09 -7.65 9.51
C ALA A 923 -26.21 -6.84 8.85
N ALA A 924 -25.94 -6.27 7.67
CA ALA A 924 -26.91 -5.46 6.96
C ALA A 924 -28.13 -6.27 6.51
N ILE A 925 -27.93 -7.48 5.98
CA ILE A 925 -29.03 -8.39 5.60
C ILE A 925 -29.83 -8.82 6.83
N GLY A 926 -29.14 -9.18 7.93
CA GLY A 926 -29.79 -9.57 9.18
C GLY A 926 -30.63 -8.45 9.77
N GLN A 927 -30.11 -7.22 9.78
CA GLN A 927 -30.77 -6.05 10.37
C GLN A 927 -31.74 -5.32 9.45
N GLY A 928 -31.60 -5.49 8.13
CA GLY A 928 -32.31 -4.71 7.12
C GLY A 928 -31.83 -3.27 6.98
N ARG A 929 -30.66 -2.94 7.50
CA ARG A 929 -30.07 -1.59 7.51
C ARG A 929 -28.56 -1.65 7.40
N ILE A 930 -27.94 -0.63 6.82
CA ILE A 930 -26.48 -0.48 6.77
C ILE A 930 -25.94 -0.27 8.17
N VAL A 931 -24.89 -1.02 8.50
CA VAL A 931 -24.19 -0.96 9.79
C VAL A 931 -22.87 -0.24 9.58
N ALA A 932 -22.60 0.78 10.39
CA ALA A 932 -21.32 1.50 10.36
C ALA A 932 -20.38 0.90 11.43
N PRO A 933 -19.25 0.28 11.03
CA PRO A 933 -18.35 -0.34 12.00
C PRO A 933 -17.56 0.69 12.80
N ARG A 934 -17.19 0.33 14.02
CA ARG A 934 -16.22 1.08 14.83
C ARG A 934 -15.36 0.15 15.67
N LEU A 935 -14.11 0.58 15.87
CA LEU A 935 -13.15 -0.08 16.74
C LEU A 935 -12.79 0.80 17.94
N LEU A 936 -12.69 2.12 17.76
CA LEU A 936 -12.45 3.08 18.84
C LEU A 936 -13.79 3.55 19.43
N LEU A 937 -14.09 3.14 20.66
CA LEU A 937 -15.32 3.49 21.37
C LEU A 937 -15.21 4.78 22.16
N ALA A 938 -14.05 5.07 22.74
CA ALA A 938 -13.82 6.30 23.45
C ALA A 938 -12.38 6.78 23.29
N LEU A 939 -12.17 8.09 23.33
CA LEU A 939 -10.87 8.74 23.29
C LEU A 939 -10.89 9.96 24.21
N ASP A 940 -10.04 9.96 25.23
CA ASP A 940 -9.84 11.09 26.15
C ASP A 940 -11.15 11.57 26.81
N GLY A 941 -11.96 10.61 27.26
CA GLY A 941 -13.26 10.85 27.90
C GLY A 941 -14.41 11.19 26.95
N ARG A 942 -14.18 11.21 25.62
CA ARG A 942 -15.23 11.38 24.61
C ARG A 942 -15.65 10.02 24.05
N ASP A 943 -16.95 9.72 24.04
CA ASP A 943 -17.48 8.51 23.43
C ASP A 943 -17.78 8.69 21.93
N SER A 944 -17.62 7.60 21.18
CA SER A 944 -17.97 7.49 19.76
C SER A 944 -19.49 7.58 19.58
N LYS A 945 -19.90 8.23 18.48
CA LYS A 945 -21.30 8.27 18.05
C LYS A 945 -21.60 7.11 17.11
N VAL A 946 -22.69 6.39 17.35
CA VAL A 946 -23.25 5.44 16.38
C VAL A 946 -24.06 6.23 15.36
N PRO A 947 -23.72 6.21 14.06
CA PRO A 947 -24.52 6.87 13.04
C PRO A 947 -25.92 6.23 12.94
N GLU A 948 -26.93 7.05 12.62
CA GLU A 948 -28.27 6.54 12.32
C GLU A 948 -28.20 5.55 11.14
N PRO A 949 -28.66 4.30 11.33
CA PRO A 949 -28.49 3.27 10.32
C PRO A 949 -29.49 3.43 9.18
N ARG A 950 -28.99 3.47 7.94
CA ARG A 950 -29.80 3.64 6.73
C ARG A 950 -30.49 2.31 6.36
N PRO A 951 -31.81 2.26 6.07
CA PRO A 951 -32.45 1.04 5.62
C PRO A 951 -31.90 0.56 4.27
N LEU A 952 -31.95 -0.76 4.02
CA LEU A 952 -31.57 -1.35 2.73
C LEU A 952 -32.62 -1.15 1.62
N ASP A 953 -33.88 -0.90 1.98
CA ASP A 953 -35.01 -0.67 1.07
C ASP A 953 -35.18 -1.74 -0.04
N VAL A 954 -34.97 -3.02 0.32
CA VAL A 954 -35.20 -4.18 -0.55
C VAL A 954 -35.83 -5.33 0.24
N ARG A 955 -36.41 -6.29 -0.49
CA ARG A 955 -36.96 -7.52 0.09
C ARG A 955 -35.85 -8.44 0.61
N LEU A 956 -35.99 -8.94 1.84
CA LEU A 956 -34.92 -9.71 2.52
C LEU A 956 -35.32 -11.12 2.96
N ASP A 957 -36.62 -11.44 3.01
CA ASP A 957 -37.15 -12.74 3.44
C ASP A 957 -36.59 -13.90 2.61
N ARG A 958 -36.51 -13.77 1.27
CA ARG A 958 -35.95 -14.80 0.38
C ARG A 958 -34.45 -15.01 0.61
N ILE A 959 -33.69 -13.94 0.85
CA ILE A 959 -32.26 -14.00 1.14
C ILE A 959 -32.02 -14.67 2.50
N ARG A 960 -32.76 -14.26 3.52
CA ARG A 960 -32.70 -14.83 4.88
C ARG A 960 -33.08 -16.32 4.86
N ALA A 961 -34.13 -16.70 4.13
CA ALA A 961 -34.52 -18.09 3.95
C ALA A 961 -33.41 -18.92 3.28
N GLY A 962 -32.75 -18.39 2.24
CA GLY A 962 -31.62 -19.05 1.60
C GLY A 962 -30.43 -19.24 2.55
N MET A 963 -30.05 -18.19 3.29
CA MET A 963 -28.95 -18.26 4.27
C MET A 963 -29.26 -19.19 5.45
N LYS A 964 -30.53 -19.32 5.82
CA LYS A 964 -31.00 -20.31 6.80
C LYS A 964 -30.82 -21.73 6.27
N GLY A 965 -31.29 -21.98 5.04
CA GLY A 965 -31.18 -23.28 4.39
C GLY A 965 -29.72 -23.75 4.26
N VAL A 966 -28.76 -22.85 4.02
CA VAL A 966 -27.32 -23.19 3.99
C VAL A 966 -26.86 -23.90 5.27
N VAL A 967 -27.31 -23.42 6.43
CA VAL A 967 -26.88 -23.92 7.75
C VAL A 967 -27.66 -25.16 8.16
N GLU A 968 -28.91 -25.31 7.70
CA GLU A 968 -29.77 -26.43 8.12
C GLU A 968 -29.61 -27.66 7.24
N THR A 969 -29.60 -27.49 5.92
CA THR A 969 -29.63 -28.59 4.93
C THR A 969 -28.63 -28.43 3.79
N GLY A 970 -28.05 -27.24 3.65
CA GLY A 970 -27.15 -26.88 2.56
C GLY A 970 -25.67 -27.04 2.88
N THR A 971 -24.88 -26.19 2.23
CA THR A 971 -23.40 -26.30 2.21
C THR A 971 -22.71 -26.11 3.56
N GLY A 972 -23.37 -25.49 4.56
CA GLY A 972 -22.84 -25.29 5.91
C GLY A 972 -23.31 -26.33 6.93
N ALA A 973 -24.28 -27.18 6.58
CA ALA A 973 -24.95 -28.08 7.52
C ALA A 973 -23.99 -29.02 8.26
N GLY A 974 -22.95 -29.51 7.58
CA GLY A 974 -21.95 -30.39 8.20
C GLY A 974 -21.18 -29.75 9.37
N ALA A 975 -20.96 -28.43 9.35
CA ALA A 975 -20.23 -27.72 10.41
C ALA A 975 -21.12 -27.40 11.64
N PHE A 976 -22.43 -27.23 11.43
CA PHE A 976 -23.37 -26.78 12.47
C PHE A 976 -24.41 -27.84 12.88
N GLY A 977 -24.33 -29.05 12.32
CA GLY A 977 -25.31 -30.13 12.55
C GLY A 977 -25.17 -30.88 13.88
N GLY A 978 -24.08 -30.69 14.62
CA GLY A 978 -23.84 -31.36 15.90
C GLY A 978 -24.83 -30.96 17.00
N ALA A 979 -25.13 -31.88 17.92
CA ALA A 979 -26.14 -31.69 18.97
C ALA A 979 -25.89 -30.46 19.86
N LEU A 980 -24.62 -30.20 20.22
CA LEU A 980 -24.22 -29.03 21.02
C LEU A 980 -24.60 -27.70 20.35
N LEU A 981 -24.59 -27.64 19.01
CA LEU A 981 -24.90 -26.45 18.24
C LEU A 981 -26.39 -26.36 17.87
N ALA A 982 -27.22 -27.34 18.24
CA ALA A 982 -28.65 -27.34 17.90
C ALA A 982 -29.41 -26.09 18.39
N PRO A 983 -29.16 -25.56 19.61
CA PRO A 983 -29.76 -24.30 20.04
C PRO A 983 -29.34 -23.11 19.17
N LEU A 984 -28.05 -23.00 18.84
CA LEU A 984 -27.51 -21.93 17.98
C LEU A 984 -28.04 -22.02 16.56
N ARG A 985 -28.12 -23.24 16.01
CA ARG A 985 -28.56 -23.49 14.65
C ARG A 985 -29.96 -22.91 14.39
N ARG A 986 -30.82 -22.82 15.41
CA ARG A 986 -32.14 -22.18 15.29
C ARG A 986 -32.04 -20.70 14.92
N GLY A 987 -31.12 -19.96 15.55
CA GLY A 987 -30.90 -18.54 15.27
C GLY A 987 -29.75 -18.22 14.32
N LEU A 988 -29.03 -19.22 13.80
CA LEU A 988 -27.88 -19.04 12.91
C LEU A 988 -28.31 -19.02 11.44
N TYR A 989 -27.83 -18.00 10.72
CA TYR A 989 -27.97 -17.81 9.29
C TYR A 989 -26.59 -17.64 8.69
N GLY A 990 -26.32 -18.21 7.51
CA GLY A 990 -25.00 -18.06 6.93
C GLY A 990 -24.88 -18.44 5.46
N LYS A 991 -23.69 -18.21 4.92
CA LYS A 991 -23.30 -18.57 3.57
C LYS A 991 -21.87 -19.07 3.56
N THR A 992 -21.62 -20.17 2.87
CA THR A 992 -20.25 -20.65 2.59
C THR A 992 -19.74 -20.08 1.26
N GLY A 993 -18.43 -19.96 1.13
CA GLY A 993 -17.74 -19.55 -0.09
C GLY A 993 -16.51 -20.40 -0.35
N THR A 994 -16.26 -20.66 -1.63
CA THR A 994 -15.05 -21.30 -2.12
C THR A 994 -14.66 -20.58 -3.40
N ALA A 995 -13.48 -19.96 -3.42
CA ALA A 995 -12.90 -19.34 -4.60
C ALA A 995 -11.67 -20.17 -5.01
N PRO A 996 -11.70 -20.84 -6.17
CA PRO A 996 -10.55 -21.59 -6.65
C PRO A 996 -9.41 -20.63 -7.03
N SER A 997 -8.19 -21.09 -6.82
CA SER A 997 -6.95 -20.41 -7.17
C SER A 997 -5.88 -21.46 -7.48
N SER A 998 -4.71 -21.01 -7.90
CA SER A 998 -3.55 -21.90 -8.11
C SER A 998 -2.31 -21.30 -7.49
N VAL A 999 -1.44 -22.18 -7.01
CA VAL A 999 -0.09 -21.83 -6.58
C VAL A 999 0.93 -22.56 -7.42
N THR A 1000 2.01 -21.88 -7.75
CA THR A 1000 3.17 -22.49 -8.41
C THR A 1000 4.10 -23.04 -7.32
N LEU A 1001 4.39 -24.34 -7.40
CA LEU A 1001 5.32 -25.03 -6.52
C LEU A 1001 6.78 -24.72 -6.94
N PRO A 1002 7.78 -24.98 -6.08
CA PRO A 1002 9.19 -24.73 -6.40
C PRO A 1002 9.71 -25.44 -7.65
N ASP A 1003 9.11 -26.58 -8.03
CA ASP A 1003 9.41 -27.35 -9.23
C ASP A 1003 8.71 -26.81 -10.51
N GLY A 1004 7.95 -25.71 -10.38
CA GLY A 1004 7.19 -25.09 -11.46
C GLY A 1004 5.80 -25.70 -11.69
N ALA A 1005 5.43 -26.79 -10.99
CA ALA A 1005 4.10 -27.39 -11.11
C ALA A 1005 3.03 -26.48 -10.50
N LYS A 1006 1.84 -26.43 -11.11
CA LYS A 1006 0.69 -25.70 -10.56
C LYS A 1006 -0.15 -26.63 -9.72
N ARG A 1007 -0.43 -26.23 -8.47
CA ARG A 1007 -1.38 -26.92 -7.58
C ARG A 1007 -2.61 -26.06 -7.39
N GLU A 1008 -3.78 -26.64 -7.60
CA GLU A 1008 -5.04 -25.99 -7.27
C GLU A 1008 -5.22 -25.90 -5.75
N VAL A 1009 -5.64 -24.73 -5.30
CA VAL A 1009 -5.97 -24.45 -3.90
C VAL A 1009 -7.19 -23.55 -3.85
N ASN A 1010 -7.89 -23.54 -2.72
CA ASN A 1010 -9.08 -22.73 -2.52
C ASN A 1010 -8.83 -21.61 -1.51
N THR A 1011 -9.47 -20.47 -1.73
CA THR A 1011 -9.77 -19.51 -0.65
C THR A 1011 -11.19 -19.81 -0.18
N VAL A 1012 -11.34 -20.15 1.10
CA VAL A 1012 -12.59 -20.63 1.67
C VAL A 1012 -13.13 -19.65 2.68
N TRP A 1013 -14.45 -19.48 2.68
CA TRP A 1013 -15.15 -18.47 3.45
C TRP A 1013 -16.39 -19.02 4.14
N PHE A 1014 -16.75 -18.42 5.26
CA PHE A 1014 -18.08 -18.48 5.86
C PHE A 1014 -18.45 -17.09 6.35
N THR A 1015 -19.68 -16.66 6.12
CA THR A 1015 -20.21 -15.40 6.64
C THR A 1015 -21.66 -15.57 7.06
N GLY A 1016 -22.11 -14.85 8.08
CA GLY A 1016 -23.46 -15.02 8.61
C GLY A 1016 -23.76 -14.14 9.81
N TRP A 1017 -24.88 -14.42 10.47
CA TRP A 1017 -25.23 -13.79 11.73
C TRP A 1017 -25.99 -14.76 12.64
N LEU A 1018 -26.02 -14.39 13.92
CA LEU A 1018 -26.74 -15.08 14.97
C LEU A 1018 -27.83 -14.16 15.54
N GLU A 1019 -29.07 -14.63 15.54
CA GLU A 1019 -30.21 -13.90 16.11
C GLU A 1019 -30.06 -13.66 17.63
N PRO A 1020 -30.64 -12.57 18.17
CA PRO A 1020 -30.70 -12.33 19.62
C PRO A 1020 -31.20 -13.55 20.41
N GLY A 1021 -30.61 -13.77 21.59
CA GLY A 1021 -30.99 -14.87 22.48
C GLY A 1021 -30.52 -16.26 22.06
N SER A 1022 -29.78 -16.40 20.96
CA SER A 1022 -29.23 -17.69 20.54
C SER A 1022 -28.07 -18.16 21.44
N MET A 1023 -27.30 -17.21 22.00
CA MET A 1023 -26.32 -17.46 23.07
C MET A 1023 -26.81 -16.88 24.40
N PRO A 1024 -26.45 -17.49 25.55
CA PRO A 1024 -26.70 -16.90 26.86
C PRO A 1024 -26.12 -15.47 26.98
N GLY A 1025 -26.96 -14.51 27.37
CA GLY A 1025 -26.55 -13.11 27.57
C GLY A 1025 -26.33 -12.31 26.28
N GLN A 1026 -26.53 -12.91 25.11
CA GLN A 1026 -26.44 -12.23 23.82
C GLN A 1026 -27.75 -11.50 23.50
N ALA A 1027 -27.80 -10.19 23.78
CA ALA A 1027 -28.97 -9.35 23.52
C ALA A 1027 -29.09 -8.88 22.06
N HIS A 1028 -27.96 -8.73 21.37
CA HIS A 1028 -27.87 -8.15 20.03
C HIS A 1028 -27.56 -9.21 18.97
N ARG A 1029 -27.90 -8.96 17.72
CA ARG A 1029 -27.49 -9.81 16.60
C ARG A 1029 -25.98 -9.72 16.43
N ILE A 1030 -25.33 -10.88 16.34
CA ILE A 1030 -23.88 -10.93 16.12
C ILE A 1030 -23.61 -11.40 14.70
N ALA A 1031 -23.00 -10.54 13.89
CA ALA A 1031 -22.50 -10.90 12.57
C ALA A 1031 -21.09 -11.50 12.67
N VAL A 1032 -20.80 -12.44 11.78
CA VAL A 1032 -19.53 -13.18 11.77
C VAL A 1032 -19.07 -13.42 10.34
N ALA A 1033 -17.77 -13.32 10.12
CA ALA A 1033 -17.13 -13.77 8.87
C ALA A 1033 -15.76 -14.37 9.15
N ALA A 1034 -15.44 -15.48 8.48
CA ALA A 1034 -14.17 -16.16 8.56
C ALA A 1034 -13.67 -16.51 7.16
N PHE A 1035 -12.36 -16.42 6.96
CA PHE A 1035 -11.72 -16.92 5.75
C PHE A 1035 -10.39 -17.60 6.01
N VAL A 1036 -10.02 -18.49 5.08
CA VAL A 1036 -8.72 -19.15 5.03
C VAL A 1036 -8.29 -19.28 3.58
N SER A 1037 -7.09 -18.80 3.23
CA SER A 1037 -6.50 -19.01 1.91
C SER A 1037 -5.74 -20.35 1.82
N HIS A 1038 -5.39 -20.78 0.61
CA HIS A 1038 -4.58 -21.99 0.39
C HIS A 1038 -5.17 -23.26 1.03
N SER A 1039 -6.48 -23.38 1.05
CA SER A 1039 -7.22 -24.54 1.57
C SER A 1039 -7.31 -25.65 0.53
N ASP A 1040 -7.24 -26.90 0.98
CA ASP A 1040 -7.54 -28.12 0.21
C ASP A 1040 -9.04 -28.46 0.21
N GLY A 1041 -9.80 -27.92 1.16
CA GLY A 1041 -11.25 -28.12 1.31
C GLY A 1041 -12.11 -26.97 0.76
N SER A 1042 -13.41 -27.04 1.07
CA SER A 1042 -14.42 -26.02 0.77
C SER A 1042 -14.78 -25.12 1.98
N GLY A 1043 -15.53 -24.04 1.76
CA GLY A 1043 -16.07 -23.16 2.81
C GLY A 1043 -16.76 -23.92 3.96
N GLY A 1044 -17.60 -24.90 3.64
CA GLY A 1044 -18.30 -25.72 4.63
C GLY A 1044 -17.42 -26.72 5.40
N GLN A 1045 -16.26 -27.07 4.86
CA GLN A 1045 -15.35 -28.08 5.44
C GLN A 1045 -14.15 -27.47 6.17
N HIS A 1046 -13.96 -26.16 6.09
CA HIS A 1046 -12.78 -25.51 6.66
C HIS A 1046 -13.09 -24.15 7.31
N ALA A 1047 -13.71 -23.21 6.61
CA ALA A 1047 -14.04 -21.90 7.18
C ALA A 1047 -15.23 -21.95 8.17
N ALA A 1048 -16.32 -22.65 7.83
CA ALA A 1048 -17.46 -22.80 8.73
C ALA A 1048 -17.11 -23.50 10.07
N PRO A 1049 -16.28 -24.57 10.08
CA PRO A 1049 -15.77 -25.16 11.33
C PRO A 1049 -15.01 -24.21 12.26
N VAL A 1050 -14.30 -23.20 11.72
CA VAL A 1050 -13.64 -22.16 12.56
C VAL A 1050 -14.70 -21.42 13.39
N VAL A 1051 -15.77 -20.95 12.75
CA VAL A 1051 -16.86 -20.24 13.44
C VAL A 1051 -17.61 -21.17 14.40
N ALA A 1052 -17.92 -22.39 13.96
CA ALA A 1052 -18.61 -23.38 14.78
C ALA A 1052 -17.85 -23.69 16.08
N ALA A 1053 -16.52 -23.78 16.03
CA ALA A 1053 -15.68 -24.06 17.19
C ALA A 1053 -15.60 -22.89 18.18
N VAL A 1054 -15.61 -21.63 17.71
CA VAL A 1054 -15.71 -20.47 18.61
C VAL A 1054 -17.06 -20.47 19.31
N LEU A 1055 -18.15 -20.59 18.54
CA LEU A 1055 -19.52 -20.57 19.08
C LEU A 1055 -19.79 -21.72 20.05
N SER A 1056 -19.32 -22.94 19.76
CA SER A 1056 -19.47 -24.08 20.67
C SER A 1056 -18.70 -23.89 21.97
N SER A 1057 -17.49 -23.31 21.92
CA SER A 1057 -16.69 -23.02 23.11
C SER A 1057 -17.38 -22.00 24.02
N LEU A 1058 -18.00 -20.97 23.44
CA LEU A 1058 -18.76 -19.96 24.19
C LEU A 1058 -19.99 -20.55 24.90
N LEU A 1059 -20.71 -21.47 24.23
CA LEU A 1059 -21.84 -22.19 24.85
C LEU A 1059 -21.40 -23.02 26.05
N THR A 1060 -20.34 -23.81 25.91
CA THR A 1060 -19.84 -24.68 26.98
C THR A 1060 -19.41 -23.88 28.20
N GLN A 1061 -18.66 -22.78 27.99
CA GLN A 1061 -18.24 -21.89 29.07
C GLN A 1061 -19.44 -21.23 29.80
N SER A 1062 -20.51 -20.92 29.07
CA SER A 1062 -21.73 -20.35 29.65
C SER A 1062 -22.50 -21.36 30.50
N ASN A 1063 -22.54 -22.63 30.09
CA ASN A 1063 -23.19 -23.70 30.85
C ASN A 1063 -22.40 -24.05 32.12
N GLU A 1064 -21.06 -24.09 32.06
CA GLU A 1064 -20.21 -24.28 33.25
C GLU A 1064 -20.40 -23.16 34.29
N LYS A 1065 -20.62 -21.91 33.85
CA LYS A 1065 -20.91 -20.77 34.74
C LYS A 1065 -22.31 -20.76 35.35
N ARG A 1066 -23.29 -21.45 34.76
CA ARG A 1066 -24.66 -21.60 35.31
C ARG A 1066 -24.81 -22.76 36.29
N GLY A 1067 -23.90 -23.75 36.21
CA GLY A 1067 -23.87 -24.91 37.12
C GLY A 1067 -22.99 -24.71 38.36
N LYS A 1068 -22.36 -23.55 38.50
CA LYS A 1068 -21.70 -23.05 39.71
C LYS A 1068 -22.55 -21.93 40.28
#